data_AF-A0A951B0D0-F1
#
_entry.id   AF-A0A951B0D0-F1
#
_cell.length_a   1.000
_cell.length_b   1.000
_cell.length_c   1.000
_cell.angle_alpha   90.00
_cell.angle_beta   90.00
_cell.angle_gamma   90.00
#
_symmetry.space_group_name_H-M   'P 1'
#
loop_
_entity.id
_entity.type
_entity.pdbx_description
1 polymer ?
#
loop_
_entity_poly.entity_id
_entity_poly.type
_entity_poly.pdbx_seq_one_letter_code
_entity_poly.pdbx_strand_id
1 'polypeptide(L)'
;MRRRFFTPGLIAVAPQWQRTDGELRVIGVVPPDPATPAHDPPLDPRDEAVFLLTAAAEIEHALMVQYLYAAYTVRVPADDPNSDQLGQVQELLTQIAREEMGHLATVQNLLHLVGGPLNFNREHSPYASEIYPFRFKLEPLTLDSLAKYVTAESPLEVPSDLPGDDKALLVQISKDAIRSNDGHDVHHVGPIFARLAHLFQAVLADDDFRLDTFGQQAKFQDWGFQPASPETGETLIIDSFPNTDVDQVRAAAVTAVQKIAAQGEGFDTAPAGPTGSESHFERFFDIYKRVSQLSTAGAVITWPVAENPNTTSAPPEQPGLADMVTMVQEAQLSKGRINHPRARAWAQLFNLRYRMLLARLSHFLRLGQNLYLDESGAQLGDRTPRGLLLIWTFDEMRHLAKIATKLVQLPKDDPPGQLHAGPPFELPYTLNLPESEPQRWRTHLDISRAAVRLIRQQLQPDTQVQNRDGFLDDLVKLDEQTQTVMQALANGQGIPSESLPRDFQKAVRILEDAIRGFTIGQHGNFWAGKTRDQFLKTRVFGVHPVESNPDGTVNPDPEAAHLVRRLQGTEPSQMPLFRPAVPPERIRFIRDWISQGCPDNEPPGQVGLKHEQDPVPEPLSLPPQPPSTTPLSFEADIKGLFRENPDRVAMRAIAGFDLHRFDDVSDHADAILARLEDGSMPCDGSWPPDRIALFRKWIEDNKRP
;
A
#
# COMPACT_ATOMS: atom_id res chain seq x y z
N MET A 1 0.96 35.82 -15.49
CA MET A 1 -0.01 35.08 -16.32
C MET A 1 -0.92 34.26 -15.42
N ARG A 2 -1.64 34.91 -14.51
CA ARG A 2 -2.48 34.24 -13.49
C ARG A 2 -3.91 34.18 -14.01
N ARG A 3 -4.60 33.04 -13.87
CA ARG A 3 -6.02 32.81 -14.21
C ARG A 3 -6.37 32.80 -15.70
N ARG A 4 -6.18 31.66 -16.38
CA ARG A 4 -6.71 31.43 -17.74
C ARG A 4 -8.06 30.71 -17.75
N PHE A 5 -8.36 29.94 -16.71
CA PHE A 5 -9.53 29.07 -16.66
C PHE A 5 -10.36 29.21 -15.39
N PHE A 6 -9.88 29.89 -14.36
CA PHE A 6 -10.65 30.09 -13.14
C PHE A 6 -10.69 31.56 -12.77
N THR A 7 -11.90 32.10 -12.58
CA THR A 7 -12.08 33.42 -11.97
C THR A 7 -12.21 33.25 -10.46
N PRO A 8 -11.82 34.25 -9.64
CA PRO A 8 -12.29 34.30 -8.25
C PRO A 8 -13.80 34.41 -8.30
N GLY A 9 -14.46 33.29 -8.05
CA GLY A 9 -15.90 33.21 -8.03
C GLY A 9 -16.41 33.42 -6.62
N LEU A 10 -17.50 34.16 -6.47
CA LEU A 10 -18.39 34.03 -5.32
C LEU A 10 -19.32 32.85 -5.62
N ILE A 11 -19.26 31.76 -4.85
CA ILE A 11 -20.22 30.64 -4.61
C ILE A 11 -19.35 29.46 -4.12
N ALA A 12 -19.56 28.73 -3.03
CA ALA A 12 -20.61 28.62 -2.03
C ALA A 12 -19.97 28.55 -0.64
N VAL A 13 -20.80 28.60 0.38
CA VAL A 13 -20.50 28.09 1.72
C VAL A 13 -20.10 26.61 1.58
N ALA A 14 -18.91 26.10 1.89
CA ALA A 14 -18.08 26.33 3.06
C ALA A 14 -18.64 25.68 4.35
N PRO A 15 -19.30 24.50 4.37
CA PRO A 15 -19.71 23.90 5.64
C PRO A 15 -18.45 23.51 6.42
N GLN A 16 -18.33 24.01 7.65
CA GLN A 16 -17.34 23.49 8.59
C GLN A 16 -17.89 22.23 9.25
N TRP A 17 -17.09 21.17 9.21
CA TRP A 17 -17.45 19.88 9.79
C TRP A 17 -16.86 19.78 11.18
N GLN A 18 -17.73 19.68 12.18
CA GLN A 18 -17.35 19.26 13.52
C GLN A 18 -17.87 17.85 13.72
N ARG A 19 -17.04 17.03 14.32
CA ARG A 19 -17.44 15.72 14.79
C ARG A 19 -17.86 15.85 16.25
N THR A 20 -19.02 15.28 16.58
CA THR A 20 -19.53 15.22 17.96
C THR A 20 -20.13 13.84 18.16
N ASP A 21 -19.58 13.06 19.10
CA ASP A 21 -20.01 11.68 19.38
C ASP A 21 -20.00 10.75 18.14
N GLY A 22 -19.10 10.99 17.19
CA GLY A 22 -19.00 10.23 15.93
C GLY A 22 -20.01 10.63 14.84
N GLU A 23 -20.87 11.62 15.09
CA GLU A 23 -21.76 12.20 14.08
C GLU A 23 -21.15 13.46 13.46
N LEU A 24 -21.24 13.57 12.12
CA LEU A 24 -20.84 14.75 11.38
C LEU A 24 -21.90 15.85 11.49
N ARG A 25 -21.51 17.02 12.00
CA ARG A 25 -22.36 18.20 12.06
C ARG A 25 -21.73 19.36 11.30
N VAL A 26 -22.56 20.05 10.53
CA VAL A 26 -22.20 21.35 9.97
C VAL A 26 -22.34 22.39 11.07
N ILE A 27 -21.23 22.99 11.50
CA ILE A 27 -21.17 23.92 12.64
C ILE A 27 -20.99 25.37 12.26
N GLY A 28 -20.76 25.60 10.97
CA GLY A 28 -20.52 26.92 10.43
C GLY A 28 -20.79 26.93 8.94
N VAL A 29 -21.11 28.13 8.48
CA VAL A 29 -21.28 28.48 7.08
C VAL A 29 -20.19 29.51 6.83
N VAL A 30 -19.03 29.08 6.33
CA VAL A 30 -17.98 30.03 5.92
C VAL A 30 -18.54 30.82 4.73
N PRO A 31 -18.45 32.16 4.71
CA PRO A 31 -18.84 32.95 3.53
C PRO A 31 -18.11 32.44 2.29
N PRO A 32 -18.68 32.61 1.07
CA PRO A 32 -18.12 32.06 -0.16
C PRO A 32 -16.64 32.40 -0.27
N ASP A 33 -15.81 31.35 -0.30
CA ASP A 33 -14.38 31.51 -0.46
C ASP A 33 -14.09 31.90 -1.91
N PRO A 34 -13.50 33.08 -2.19
CA PRO A 34 -13.01 33.44 -3.52
C PRO A 34 -11.96 32.46 -4.09
N ALA A 35 -11.50 31.47 -3.30
CA ALA A 35 -10.55 30.43 -3.70
C ALA A 35 -11.18 29.16 -4.28
N THR A 36 -12.51 28.94 -4.26
CA THR A 36 -13.08 27.81 -5.02
C THR A 36 -13.03 28.16 -6.51
N PRO A 37 -12.22 27.47 -7.33
CA PRO A 37 -11.99 27.89 -8.70
C PRO A 37 -13.24 27.57 -9.53
N ALA A 38 -13.98 28.60 -9.95
CA ALA A 38 -15.09 28.44 -10.89
C ALA A 38 -14.53 28.50 -12.32
N HIS A 39 -14.78 27.45 -13.10
CA HIS A 39 -14.31 27.39 -14.49
C HIS A 39 -14.87 28.57 -15.31
N ASP A 40 -14.06 29.14 -16.19
CA ASP A 40 -14.39 30.25 -17.08
C ASP A 40 -14.17 29.84 -18.56
N PRO A 41 -15.23 29.79 -19.39
CA PRO A 41 -16.62 30.06 -19.05
C PRO A 41 -17.20 28.98 -18.10
N PRO A 42 -18.28 29.28 -17.35
CA PRO A 42 -18.95 28.29 -16.51
C PRO A 42 -19.33 27.04 -17.31
N LEU A 43 -19.08 25.86 -16.73
CA LEU A 43 -19.47 24.57 -17.30
C LEU A 43 -20.94 24.27 -17.00
N ASP A 44 -21.56 23.39 -17.79
CA ASP A 44 -22.86 22.82 -17.45
C ASP A 44 -22.74 22.01 -16.14
N PRO A 45 -23.78 21.93 -15.28
CA PRO A 45 -23.66 21.35 -13.94
C PRO A 45 -23.07 19.94 -13.88
N ARG A 46 -23.49 19.05 -14.79
CA ARG A 46 -22.94 17.70 -14.90
C ARG A 46 -21.47 17.70 -15.33
N ASP A 47 -21.10 18.57 -16.26
CA ASP A 47 -19.73 18.71 -16.74
C ASP A 47 -18.83 19.31 -15.65
N GLU A 48 -19.34 20.27 -14.86
CA GLU A 48 -18.68 20.79 -13.66
C GLU A 48 -18.44 19.69 -12.62
N ALA A 49 -19.44 18.84 -12.35
CA ALA A 49 -19.28 17.71 -11.44
C ALA A 49 -18.21 16.72 -11.94
N VAL A 50 -18.20 16.39 -13.23
CA VAL A 50 -17.18 15.52 -13.83
C VAL A 50 -15.80 16.16 -13.75
N PHE A 51 -15.69 17.47 -14.03
CA PHE A 51 -14.46 18.23 -13.91
C PHE A 51 -13.89 18.20 -12.48
N LEU A 52 -14.72 18.49 -11.48
CA LEU A 52 -14.30 18.50 -10.07
C LEU A 52 -13.99 17.09 -9.55
N LEU A 53 -14.74 16.06 -9.95
CA LEU A 53 -14.43 14.67 -9.62
C LEU A 53 -13.13 14.20 -10.28
N THR A 54 -12.83 14.68 -11.49
CA THR A 54 -11.57 14.40 -12.20
C THR A 54 -10.41 15.00 -11.43
N ALA A 55 -10.53 16.27 -11.00
CA ALA A 55 -9.53 16.94 -10.17
C ALA A 55 -9.38 16.27 -8.79
N ALA A 56 -10.49 15.93 -8.14
CA ALA A 56 -10.49 15.19 -6.88
C ALA A 56 -9.72 13.88 -7.02
N ALA A 57 -10.00 13.06 -8.04
CA ALA A 57 -9.27 11.82 -8.28
C ALA A 57 -7.75 12.02 -8.41
N GLU A 58 -7.32 13.11 -9.06
CA GLU A 58 -5.90 13.43 -9.20
C GLU A 58 -5.28 13.91 -7.88
N ILE A 59 -6.02 14.66 -7.09
CA ILE A 59 -5.61 15.10 -5.74
C ILE A 59 -5.47 13.89 -4.83
N GLU A 60 -6.49 13.04 -4.73
CA GLU A 60 -6.46 11.81 -3.92
C GLU A 60 -5.27 10.93 -4.32
N HIS A 61 -5.08 10.72 -5.62
CA HIS A 61 -3.96 9.94 -6.12
C HIS A 61 -2.61 10.59 -5.81
N ALA A 62 -2.49 11.91 -5.99
CA ALA A 62 -1.26 12.65 -5.72
C ALA A 62 -0.89 12.63 -4.23
N LEU A 63 -1.84 12.91 -3.34
CA LEU A 63 -1.62 12.90 -1.88
C LEU A 63 -1.27 11.49 -1.41
N MET A 64 -2.03 10.49 -1.82
CA MET A 64 -1.75 9.07 -1.53
C MET A 64 -0.29 8.68 -1.84
N VAL A 65 0.21 8.96 -3.05
CA VAL A 65 1.58 8.56 -3.41
C VAL A 65 2.65 9.39 -2.70
N GLN A 66 2.36 10.65 -2.36
CA GLN A 66 3.26 11.49 -1.57
C GLN A 66 3.35 10.98 -0.12
N TYR A 67 2.24 10.59 0.48
CA TYR A 67 2.19 10.00 1.82
C TYR A 67 2.87 8.64 1.88
N LEU A 68 2.64 7.77 0.88
CA LEU A 68 3.37 6.50 0.76
C LEU A 68 4.86 6.73 0.60
N TYR A 69 5.26 7.69 -0.22
CA TYR A 69 6.67 8.02 -0.40
C TYR A 69 7.32 8.43 0.92
N ALA A 70 6.69 9.38 1.64
CA ALA A 70 7.14 9.80 2.97
C ALA A 70 7.22 8.61 3.94
N ALA A 71 6.20 7.75 3.98
CA ALA A 71 6.17 6.54 4.82
C ALA A 71 7.31 5.57 4.50
N TYR A 72 7.59 5.31 3.21
CA TYR A 72 8.69 4.44 2.79
C TYR A 72 10.07 5.03 3.12
N THR A 73 10.18 6.35 3.23
CA THR A 73 11.46 6.97 3.63
C THR A 73 11.73 6.85 5.13
N VAL A 74 10.71 6.65 5.97
CA VAL A 74 10.90 6.50 7.42
C VAL A 74 11.81 5.31 7.69
N ARG A 75 12.89 5.55 8.43
CA ARG A 75 13.86 4.54 8.82
C ARG A 75 13.50 4.05 10.20
N VAL A 76 13.27 2.74 10.35
CA VAL A 76 12.96 2.10 11.63
C VAL A 76 14.08 1.09 11.93
N PRO A 77 15.22 1.54 12.50
CA PRO A 77 16.36 0.66 12.77
C PRO A 77 16.02 -0.23 13.97
N ALA A 78 16.29 -1.54 13.92
CA ALA A 78 15.91 -2.41 15.05
C ALA A 78 16.70 -2.12 16.36
N ASP A 79 17.78 -1.34 16.31
CA ASP A 79 18.64 -0.98 17.45
C ASP A 79 18.49 0.48 17.95
N ASP A 80 17.46 1.21 17.52
CA ASP A 80 17.23 2.60 17.93
C ASP A 80 16.20 2.72 19.07
N PRO A 81 16.46 3.50 20.15
CA PRO A 81 15.47 3.74 21.20
C PRO A 81 14.17 4.42 20.70
N ASN A 82 14.19 5.03 19.53
CA ASN A 82 13.05 5.70 18.91
C ASN A 82 12.28 4.80 17.93
N SER A 83 12.67 3.53 17.76
CA SER A 83 12.08 2.62 16.77
C SER A 83 10.57 2.50 16.87
N ASP A 84 10.03 2.38 18.08
CA ASP A 84 8.59 2.28 18.29
C ASP A 84 7.87 3.55 17.84
N GLN A 85 8.44 4.73 18.11
CA GLN A 85 7.87 6.01 17.68
C GLN A 85 7.97 6.21 16.16
N LEU A 86 9.09 5.82 15.56
CA LEU A 86 9.29 5.88 14.10
C LEU A 86 8.37 4.88 13.37
N GLY A 87 8.19 3.68 13.94
CA GLY A 87 7.23 2.68 13.48
C GLY A 87 5.80 3.22 13.50
N GLN A 88 5.38 3.84 14.61
CA GLN A 88 4.06 4.50 14.70
C GLN A 88 3.89 5.61 13.65
N VAL A 89 4.91 6.44 13.42
CA VAL A 89 4.88 7.48 12.37
C VAL A 89 4.71 6.85 10.98
N GLN A 90 5.47 5.80 10.67
CA GLN A 90 5.35 5.09 9.40
C GLN A 90 3.98 4.44 9.22
N GLU A 91 3.45 3.79 10.27
CA GLU A 91 2.14 3.15 10.27
C GLU A 91 1.01 4.16 10.05
N LEU A 92 1.01 5.29 10.76
CA LEU A 92 0.02 6.35 10.60
C LEU A 92 0.04 6.95 9.19
N LEU A 93 1.23 7.26 8.64
CA LEU A 93 1.35 7.74 7.25
C LEU A 93 0.82 6.72 6.23
N THR A 94 1.15 5.45 6.44
CA THR A 94 0.66 4.35 5.59
C THR A 94 -0.85 4.21 5.70
N GLN A 95 -1.41 4.41 6.88
CA GLN A 95 -2.84 4.32 7.13
C GLN A 95 -3.61 5.47 6.48
N ILE A 96 -3.14 6.72 6.61
CA ILE A 96 -3.73 7.88 5.89
C ILE A 96 -3.68 7.61 4.38
N ALA A 97 -2.54 7.14 3.84
CA ALA A 97 -2.45 6.80 2.43
C ALA A 97 -3.44 5.70 1.99
N ARG A 98 -3.82 4.76 2.87
CA ARG A 98 -4.87 3.77 2.57
C ARG A 98 -6.26 4.40 2.58
N GLU A 99 -6.51 5.36 3.45
CA GLU A 99 -7.76 6.13 3.47
C GLU A 99 -7.94 6.91 2.17
N GLU A 100 -6.87 7.51 1.63
CA GLU A 100 -6.89 8.12 0.29
C GLU A 100 -7.16 7.11 -0.84
N MET A 101 -6.75 5.84 -0.71
CA MET A 101 -7.16 4.79 -1.67
C MET A 101 -8.68 4.57 -1.66
N GLY A 102 -9.31 4.67 -0.48
CA GLY A 102 -10.75 4.61 -0.31
C GLY A 102 -11.46 5.80 -0.94
N HIS A 103 -10.96 7.01 -0.66
CA HIS A 103 -11.44 8.25 -1.29
C HIS A 103 -11.39 8.16 -2.81
N LEU A 104 -10.23 7.77 -3.37
CA LEU A 104 -10.07 7.59 -4.80
C LEU A 104 -11.09 6.60 -5.38
N ALA A 105 -11.30 5.45 -4.73
CA ALA A 105 -12.28 4.46 -5.17
C ALA A 105 -13.72 5.00 -5.13
N THR A 106 -14.08 5.76 -4.09
CA THR A 106 -15.39 6.41 -3.98
C THR A 106 -15.57 7.49 -5.04
N VAL A 107 -14.54 8.28 -5.34
CA VAL A 107 -14.56 9.26 -6.44
C VAL A 107 -14.77 8.57 -7.80
N GLN A 108 -14.15 7.41 -8.03
CA GLN A 108 -14.43 6.63 -9.25
C GLN A 108 -15.89 6.16 -9.32
N ASN A 109 -16.48 5.75 -8.19
CA ASN A 109 -17.89 5.38 -8.14
C ASN A 109 -18.82 6.57 -8.40
N LEU A 110 -18.47 7.77 -7.91
CA LEU A 110 -19.19 9.01 -8.21
C LEU A 110 -19.06 9.40 -9.69
N LEU A 111 -17.90 9.20 -10.31
CA LEU A 111 -17.72 9.36 -11.76
C LEU A 111 -18.62 8.40 -12.54
N HIS A 112 -18.66 7.12 -12.17
CA HIS A 112 -19.63 6.18 -12.74
C HIS A 112 -21.06 6.68 -12.59
N LEU A 113 -21.40 7.19 -11.41
CA LEU A 113 -22.74 7.62 -11.08
C LEU A 113 -23.22 8.80 -11.93
N VAL A 114 -22.35 9.75 -12.26
CA VAL A 114 -22.71 10.86 -13.17
C VAL A 114 -22.37 10.55 -14.63
N GLY A 115 -21.89 9.35 -14.95
CA GLY A 115 -21.47 8.94 -16.29
C GLY A 115 -20.20 9.64 -16.81
N GLY A 116 -19.33 10.11 -15.92
CA GLY A 116 -18.00 10.62 -16.23
C GLY A 116 -16.99 9.49 -16.52
N PRO A 117 -15.88 9.79 -17.21
CA PRO A 117 -14.81 8.82 -17.41
C PRO A 117 -14.06 8.58 -16.09
N LEU A 118 -13.60 7.35 -15.87
CA LEU A 118 -12.66 7.04 -14.79
C LEU A 118 -11.37 7.84 -14.96
N ASN A 119 -10.81 8.33 -13.85
CA ASN A 119 -9.53 9.05 -13.85
C ASN A 119 -8.59 8.50 -12.78
N PHE A 120 -7.45 7.96 -13.23
CA PHE A 120 -6.34 7.50 -12.37
C PHE A 120 -5.07 8.30 -12.63
N ASN A 121 -5.18 9.42 -13.33
CA ASN A 121 -4.03 10.29 -13.58
C ASN A 121 -3.64 11.00 -12.28
N ARG A 122 -2.52 11.73 -12.33
CA ARG A 122 -2.14 12.74 -11.36
C ARG A 122 -1.52 13.91 -12.13
N GLU A 123 -1.62 15.12 -11.60
CA GLU A 123 -1.28 16.34 -12.32
C GLU A 123 0.19 16.41 -12.77
N HIS A 124 0.42 16.93 -13.98
CA HIS A 124 1.72 17.21 -14.60
C HIS A 124 1.87 18.67 -15.06
N SER A 125 0.86 19.52 -14.84
CA SER A 125 0.81 20.89 -15.32
C SER A 125 1.60 21.83 -14.41
N PRO A 126 2.52 22.64 -14.98
CA PRO A 126 3.16 23.72 -14.23
C PRO A 126 2.21 24.89 -13.91
N TYR A 127 0.94 24.83 -14.36
CA TYR A 127 -0.09 25.86 -14.19
C TYR A 127 -1.22 25.45 -13.24
N ALA A 128 -1.09 24.28 -12.61
CA ALA A 128 -2.07 23.65 -11.72
C ALA A 128 -2.36 24.40 -10.40
N SER A 129 -1.69 25.51 -10.12
CA SER A 129 -1.66 26.12 -8.78
C SER A 129 -3.00 26.72 -8.29
N GLU A 130 -4.13 26.48 -8.94
CA GLU A 130 -5.42 27.06 -8.55
C GLU A 130 -6.36 26.02 -7.92
N ILE A 131 -6.24 24.72 -8.26
CA ILE A 131 -7.13 23.65 -7.74
C ILE A 131 -6.37 22.67 -6.82
N TYR A 132 -5.10 22.41 -7.10
CA TYR A 132 -4.36 21.37 -6.39
C TYR A 132 -3.79 21.93 -5.08
N PRO A 133 -3.76 21.13 -3.99
CA PRO A 133 -3.31 21.60 -2.68
C PRO A 133 -1.92 22.23 -2.71
N PHE A 134 -0.98 21.61 -3.38
CA PHE A 134 0.37 22.14 -3.55
C PHE A 134 1.06 21.47 -4.74
N ARG A 135 2.26 21.93 -5.11
CA ARG A 135 3.01 21.34 -6.21
C ARG A 135 3.38 19.91 -5.90
N PHE A 136 3.01 19.00 -6.79
CA PHE A 136 3.36 17.60 -6.65
C PHE A 136 4.89 17.42 -6.53
N LYS A 137 5.31 16.79 -5.44
CA LYS A 137 6.72 16.46 -5.21
C LYS A 137 6.82 15.21 -4.34
N LEU A 138 7.52 14.19 -4.83
CA LEU A 138 7.92 13.06 -4.00
C LEU A 138 9.15 13.46 -3.19
N GLU A 139 9.00 13.56 -1.87
CA GLU A 139 10.06 14.00 -0.97
C GLU A 139 10.06 13.19 0.34
N PRO A 140 11.23 12.97 0.97
CA PRO A 140 11.30 12.28 2.25
C PRO A 140 10.49 12.97 3.34
N LEU A 141 10.11 12.20 4.37
CA LEU A 141 9.45 12.75 5.55
C LEU A 141 10.36 13.75 6.27
N THR A 142 9.97 15.02 6.20
CA THR A 142 10.61 16.17 6.84
C THR A 142 9.54 17.09 7.43
N LEU A 143 9.95 18.01 8.31
CA LEU A 143 9.03 19.07 8.78
C LEU A 143 8.48 19.92 7.63
N ASP A 144 9.25 20.12 6.55
CA ASP A 144 8.80 20.84 5.36
C ASP A 144 7.70 20.07 4.60
N SER A 145 7.88 18.75 4.39
CA SER A 145 6.84 17.92 3.77
C SER A 145 5.57 17.84 4.63
N LEU A 146 5.72 17.66 5.95
CA LEU A 146 4.62 17.61 6.90
C LEU A 146 3.89 18.94 6.99
N ALA A 147 4.60 20.06 6.86
CA ALA A 147 3.95 21.37 6.88
C ALA A 147 2.94 21.52 5.72
N LYS A 148 3.29 20.99 4.54
CA LYS A 148 2.36 20.95 3.39
C LYS A 148 1.19 20.01 3.65
N TYR A 149 1.43 18.83 4.24
CA TYR A 149 0.36 17.87 4.53
C TYR A 149 -0.62 18.39 5.59
N VAL A 150 -0.11 18.94 6.69
CA VAL A 150 -0.94 19.57 7.73
C VAL A 150 -1.76 20.71 7.14
N THR A 151 -1.14 21.57 6.32
CA THR A 151 -1.86 22.71 5.74
C THR A 151 -2.92 22.26 4.74
N ALA A 152 -2.62 21.30 3.87
CA ALA A 152 -3.54 20.79 2.85
C ALA A 152 -4.77 20.10 3.44
N GLU A 153 -4.59 19.34 4.52
CA GLU A 153 -5.67 18.63 5.21
C GLU A 153 -6.38 19.49 6.26
N SER A 154 -5.84 20.65 6.63
CA SER A 154 -6.42 21.48 7.69
C SER A 154 -7.78 22.07 7.29
N PRO A 155 -8.71 22.26 8.25
CA PRO A 155 -9.94 22.98 7.97
C PRO A 155 -9.63 24.44 7.61
N LEU A 156 -10.46 25.02 6.73
CA LEU A 156 -10.28 26.40 6.23
C LEU A 156 -10.24 27.45 7.35
N GLU A 157 -11.05 27.29 8.41
CA GLU A 157 -10.87 28.06 9.64
C GLU A 157 -10.50 27.12 10.78
N VAL A 158 -9.45 27.51 11.49
CA VAL A 158 -8.93 26.77 12.64
C VAL A 158 -9.96 26.83 13.79
N PRO A 159 -10.33 25.68 14.38
CA PRO A 159 -11.27 25.60 15.49
C PRO A 159 -10.99 26.60 16.63
N SER A 160 -12.04 27.28 17.09
CA SER A 160 -11.93 28.35 18.08
C SER A 160 -11.48 27.89 19.46
N ASP A 161 -11.62 26.61 19.77
CA ASP A 161 -11.31 25.94 21.03
C ASP A 161 -9.91 25.28 21.05
N LEU A 162 -9.18 25.26 19.93
CA LEU A 162 -7.79 24.78 19.89
C LEU A 162 -6.89 25.56 20.87
N PRO A 163 -5.94 24.88 21.56
CA PRO A 163 -4.98 25.53 22.45
C PRO A 163 -4.23 26.69 21.77
N GLY A 164 -3.92 27.74 22.52
CA GLY A 164 -3.27 28.94 21.98
C GLY A 164 -1.90 28.64 21.34
N ASP A 165 -1.12 27.74 21.95
CA ASP A 165 0.18 27.33 21.43
C ASP A 165 0.04 26.51 20.13
N ASP A 166 -0.97 25.64 20.04
CA ASP A 166 -1.26 24.87 18.82
C ASP A 166 -1.71 25.80 17.68
N LYS A 167 -2.53 26.81 17.96
CA LYS A 167 -2.89 27.84 16.95
C LYS A 167 -1.67 28.61 16.46
N ALA A 168 -0.78 29.01 17.37
CA ALA A 168 0.46 29.69 17.00
C ALA A 168 1.37 28.78 16.14
N LEU A 169 1.44 27.50 16.48
CA LEU A 169 2.17 26.50 15.72
C LEU A 169 1.57 26.30 14.32
N LEU A 170 0.25 26.20 14.17
CA LEU A 170 -0.42 26.08 12.87
C LEU A 170 -0.14 27.29 11.95
N VAL A 171 -0.12 28.51 12.51
CA VAL A 171 0.28 29.72 11.76
C VAL A 171 1.73 29.62 11.29
N GLN A 172 2.62 29.05 12.09
CA GLN A 172 4.01 28.84 11.71
C GLN A 172 4.12 27.75 10.63
N ILE A 173 3.43 26.63 10.80
CA ILE A 173 3.36 25.53 9.84
C ILE A 173 2.89 26.02 8.47
N SER A 174 1.84 26.84 8.39
CA SER A 174 1.35 27.39 7.13
C SER A 174 2.42 28.23 6.41
N LYS A 175 3.23 29.02 7.15
CA LYS A 175 4.36 29.76 6.57
C LYS A 175 5.47 28.84 6.07
N ASP A 176 5.76 27.78 6.80
CA ASP A 176 6.77 26.78 6.42
C ASP A 176 6.30 25.97 5.19
N ALA A 177 5.00 25.70 5.08
CA ALA A 177 4.37 25.08 3.91
C ALA A 177 4.52 25.96 2.66
N ILE A 178 4.25 27.27 2.76
CA ILE A 178 4.45 28.22 1.66
C ILE A 178 5.93 28.27 1.25
N ARG A 179 6.85 28.36 2.22
CA ARG A 179 8.30 28.36 1.96
C ARG A 179 8.73 27.10 1.21
N SER A 180 8.28 25.93 1.66
CA SER A 180 8.64 24.63 1.09
C SER A 180 7.89 24.30 -0.22
N ASN A 181 6.87 25.07 -0.57
CA ASN A 181 6.14 25.01 -1.85
C ASN A 181 6.63 26.09 -2.84
N ASP A 182 7.94 26.38 -2.85
CA ASP A 182 8.58 27.40 -3.71
C ASP A 182 7.99 28.82 -3.56
N GLY A 183 7.44 29.15 -2.39
CA GLY A 183 6.79 30.44 -2.12
C GLY A 183 5.37 30.55 -2.66
N HIS A 184 4.77 29.45 -3.14
CA HIS A 184 3.37 29.40 -3.56
C HIS A 184 2.46 28.99 -2.40
N ASP A 185 1.24 29.51 -2.41
CA ASP A 185 0.21 29.15 -1.43
C ASP A 185 -0.05 27.64 -1.45
N VAL A 186 -0.42 27.11 -0.28
CA VAL A 186 -0.92 25.75 -0.12
C VAL A 186 -2.42 25.84 0.10
N HIS A 187 -3.20 25.12 -0.72
CA HIS A 187 -4.64 25.12 -0.72
C HIS A 187 -5.18 23.93 0.11
N HIS A 188 -6.35 24.16 0.71
CA HIS A 188 -7.12 23.15 1.43
C HIS A 188 -7.91 22.28 0.44
N VAL A 189 -8.20 21.03 0.79
CA VAL A 189 -8.89 20.06 -0.09
C VAL A 189 -10.42 20.23 -0.05
N GLY A 190 -10.97 20.59 1.10
CA GLY A 190 -12.38 20.66 1.44
C GLY A 190 -13.25 21.54 0.54
N PRO A 191 -12.78 22.70 0.03
CA PRO A 191 -13.57 23.53 -0.88
C PRO A 191 -14.10 22.77 -2.12
N ILE A 192 -13.32 21.84 -2.69
CA ILE A 192 -13.74 21.04 -3.85
C ILE A 192 -14.91 20.12 -3.47
N PHE A 193 -14.79 19.41 -2.34
CA PHE A 193 -15.84 18.52 -1.87
C PHE A 193 -17.09 19.28 -1.41
N ALA A 194 -16.94 20.47 -0.83
CA ALA A 194 -18.07 21.34 -0.53
C ALA A 194 -18.85 21.73 -1.79
N ARG A 195 -18.15 22.06 -2.88
CA ARG A 195 -18.79 22.36 -4.17
C ARG A 195 -19.47 21.13 -4.76
N LEU A 196 -18.81 19.97 -4.74
CA LEU A 196 -19.41 18.70 -5.18
C LEU A 196 -20.69 18.38 -4.40
N ALA A 197 -20.69 18.54 -3.07
CA ALA A 197 -21.85 18.28 -2.24
C ALA A 197 -23.05 19.15 -2.66
N HIS A 198 -22.81 20.44 -2.92
CA HIS A 198 -23.85 21.34 -3.42
C HIS A 198 -24.36 20.94 -4.81
N LEU A 199 -23.46 20.57 -5.74
CA LEU A 199 -23.83 20.11 -7.07
C LEU A 199 -24.75 18.89 -7.00
N PHE A 200 -24.35 17.86 -6.26
CA PHE A 200 -25.15 16.65 -6.06
C PHE A 200 -26.48 16.94 -5.36
N GLN A 201 -26.49 17.80 -4.35
CA GLN A 201 -27.69 18.08 -3.56
C GLN A 201 -28.73 18.89 -4.31
N ALA A 202 -28.31 19.93 -5.04
CA ALA A 202 -29.21 21.01 -5.45
C ALA A 202 -29.13 21.41 -6.92
N VAL A 203 -28.13 20.97 -7.68
CA VAL A 203 -27.88 21.48 -9.04
C VAL A 203 -28.05 20.42 -10.12
N LEU A 204 -27.52 19.21 -9.90
CA LEU A 204 -27.66 18.12 -10.87
C LEU A 204 -29.12 17.72 -11.08
N ALA A 205 -29.52 17.54 -12.34
CA ALA A 205 -30.84 17.01 -12.68
C ALA A 205 -30.92 15.50 -12.41
N ASP A 206 -32.13 14.97 -12.30
CA ASP A 206 -32.31 13.53 -12.06
C ASP A 206 -31.74 12.68 -13.20
N ASP A 207 -31.85 13.16 -14.44
CA ASP A 207 -31.33 12.51 -15.66
C ASP A 207 -29.79 12.46 -15.71
N ASP A 208 -29.09 13.20 -14.84
CA ASP A 208 -27.62 13.16 -14.75
C ASP A 208 -27.12 11.89 -14.05
N PHE A 209 -27.99 11.14 -13.34
CA PHE A 209 -27.63 9.96 -12.54
C PHE A 209 -27.77 8.64 -13.32
N ARG A 210 -26.73 7.79 -13.21
CA ARG A 210 -26.59 6.49 -13.87
C ARG A 210 -26.78 5.33 -12.90
N LEU A 211 -28.03 4.85 -12.85
CA LEU A 211 -28.48 3.79 -11.95
C LEU A 211 -28.09 2.37 -12.40
N ASP A 212 -27.55 2.23 -13.62
CA ASP A 212 -27.15 0.98 -14.25
C ASP A 212 -25.68 0.59 -13.99
N THR A 213 -24.97 1.36 -13.15
CA THR A 213 -23.51 1.23 -12.98
C THR A 213 -23.07 0.47 -11.73
N PHE A 214 -23.98 0.05 -10.85
CA PHE A 214 -23.62 -0.59 -9.57
C PHE A 214 -22.75 -1.85 -9.73
N GLY A 215 -22.96 -2.65 -10.79
CA GLY A 215 -22.13 -3.83 -11.07
C GLY A 215 -20.67 -3.51 -11.38
N GLN A 216 -20.37 -2.27 -11.79
CA GLN A 216 -19.04 -1.77 -12.12
C GLN A 216 -18.32 -1.15 -10.93
N GLN A 217 -19.05 -0.64 -9.95
CA GLN A 217 -18.51 0.10 -8.81
C GLN A 217 -17.66 -0.77 -7.85
N ALA A 218 -16.66 -0.14 -7.24
CA ALA A 218 -15.94 -0.72 -6.09
C ALA A 218 -16.86 -0.73 -4.87
N LYS A 219 -16.78 -1.78 -4.05
CA LYS A 219 -17.64 -1.95 -2.88
C LYS A 219 -16.80 -2.12 -1.63
N PHE A 220 -17.25 -1.58 -0.50
CA PHE A 220 -16.61 -1.81 0.80
C PHE A 220 -16.43 -3.31 1.10
N GLN A 221 -17.39 -4.15 0.74
CA GLN A 221 -17.26 -5.60 0.95
C GLN A 221 -16.09 -6.23 0.17
N ASP A 222 -15.64 -5.61 -0.92
CA ASP A 222 -14.58 -6.12 -1.80
C ASP A 222 -13.21 -5.53 -1.43
N TRP A 223 -13.19 -4.27 -0.97
CA TRP A 223 -11.96 -3.47 -0.81
C TRP A 223 -11.73 -2.95 0.61
N GLY A 224 -12.77 -2.94 1.45
CA GLY A 224 -12.80 -2.29 2.75
C GLY A 224 -11.85 -2.89 3.78
N PHE A 225 -11.50 -2.04 4.74
CA PHE A 225 -10.66 -2.32 5.90
C PHE A 225 -11.20 -1.52 7.07
N GLN A 226 -11.22 -2.14 8.24
CA GLN A 226 -11.49 -1.48 9.51
C GLN A 226 -10.22 -1.52 10.37
N PRO A 227 -9.78 -0.40 10.94
CA PRO A 227 -8.72 -0.37 11.95
C PRO A 227 -9.14 -1.06 13.25
N ALA A 228 -8.16 -1.44 14.06
CA ALA A 228 -8.41 -2.13 15.33
C ALA A 228 -8.95 -1.18 16.42
N SER A 229 -8.54 0.09 16.39
CA SER A 229 -9.05 1.17 17.24
C SER A 229 -9.03 2.51 16.48
N PRO A 230 -9.80 3.51 16.94
CA PRO A 230 -9.77 4.86 16.36
C PRO A 230 -8.38 5.52 16.39
N GLU A 231 -7.56 5.20 17.39
CA GLU A 231 -6.16 5.67 17.51
C GLU A 231 -5.25 5.15 16.38
N THR A 232 -5.63 4.03 15.75
CA THR A 232 -4.87 3.39 14.67
C THR A 232 -5.38 3.75 13.28
N GLY A 233 -6.36 4.65 13.17
CA GLY A 233 -6.92 5.16 11.92
C GLY A 233 -8.45 5.06 11.84
N GLU A 234 -8.98 5.30 10.64
CA GLU A 234 -10.41 5.24 10.36
C GLU A 234 -10.82 4.12 9.39
N THR A 235 -12.11 3.80 9.41
CA THR A 235 -12.68 2.85 8.43
C THR A 235 -12.57 3.44 7.04
N LEU A 236 -12.11 2.63 6.08
CA LEU A 236 -12.01 3.07 4.69
C LEU A 236 -13.37 3.45 4.13
N ILE A 237 -13.47 4.64 3.55
CA ILE A 237 -14.67 5.10 2.84
C ILE A 237 -14.64 4.52 1.42
N ILE A 238 -15.49 3.53 1.15
CA ILE A 238 -15.69 2.94 -0.19
C ILE A 238 -17.19 2.85 -0.44
N ASP A 239 -17.80 4.01 -0.66
CA ASP A 239 -19.24 4.13 -0.84
C ASP A 239 -19.63 3.72 -2.27
N SER A 240 -20.69 2.92 -2.37
CA SER A 240 -21.26 2.43 -3.64
C SER A 240 -22.78 2.64 -3.63
N PHE A 241 -23.38 2.70 -4.80
CA PHE A 241 -24.74 3.20 -5.01
C PHE A 241 -25.61 2.10 -5.65
N PRO A 242 -26.10 1.10 -4.87
CA PRO A 242 -26.90 -0.01 -5.38
C PRO A 242 -28.34 0.36 -5.75
N ASN A 243 -28.77 1.56 -5.38
CA ASN A 243 -30.17 1.94 -5.45
C ASN A 243 -30.56 2.35 -6.88
N THR A 244 -31.82 2.10 -7.24
CA THR A 244 -32.41 2.48 -8.53
C THR A 244 -33.32 3.70 -8.40
N ASP A 245 -33.47 4.26 -7.21
CA ASP A 245 -34.21 5.48 -6.93
C ASP A 245 -33.26 6.67 -6.87
N VAL A 246 -33.51 7.68 -7.70
CA VAL A 246 -32.59 8.83 -7.87
C VAL A 246 -32.47 9.64 -6.59
N ASP A 247 -33.55 9.83 -5.83
CA ASP A 247 -33.51 10.57 -4.56
C ASP A 247 -32.59 9.88 -3.54
N GLN A 248 -32.71 8.56 -3.40
CA GLN A 248 -31.84 7.79 -2.52
C GLN A 248 -30.38 7.79 -2.98
N VAL A 249 -30.13 7.68 -4.27
CA VAL A 249 -28.77 7.74 -4.82
C VAL A 249 -28.15 9.12 -4.67
N ARG A 250 -28.92 10.19 -4.91
CA ARG A 250 -28.52 11.57 -4.69
C ARG A 250 -28.14 11.81 -3.24
N ALA A 251 -29.00 11.41 -2.30
CA ALA A 251 -28.73 11.52 -0.88
C ALA A 251 -27.45 10.76 -0.49
N ALA A 252 -27.28 9.53 -0.98
CA ALA A 252 -26.09 8.73 -0.73
C ALA A 252 -24.81 9.37 -1.32
N ALA A 253 -24.87 9.96 -2.52
CA ALA A 253 -23.75 10.64 -3.14
C ALA A 253 -23.33 11.89 -2.35
N VAL A 254 -24.30 12.69 -1.87
CA VAL A 254 -24.04 13.82 -0.97
C VAL A 254 -23.36 13.34 0.31
N THR A 255 -23.87 12.28 0.94
CA THR A 255 -23.25 11.69 2.13
C THR A 255 -21.83 11.19 1.87
N ALA A 256 -21.58 10.53 0.74
CA ALA A 256 -20.24 10.04 0.39
C ALA A 256 -19.22 11.18 0.28
N VAL A 257 -19.58 12.26 -0.44
CA VAL A 257 -18.75 13.46 -0.58
C VAL A 257 -18.48 14.12 0.78
N GLN A 258 -19.50 14.20 1.65
CA GLN A 258 -19.35 14.77 2.99
C GLN A 258 -18.47 13.92 3.92
N LYS A 259 -18.56 12.59 3.83
CA LYS A 259 -17.67 11.69 4.59
C LYS A 259 -16.21 11.87 4.19
N ILE A 260 -15.91 11.94 2.89
CA ILE A 260 -14.54 12.17 2.39
C ILE A 260 -14.00 13.49 2.95
N ALA A 261 -14.74 14.58 2.77
CA ALA A 261 -14.36 15.90 3.27
C ALA A 261 -14.06 15.89 4.78
N ALA A 262 -14.86 15.15 5.56
CA ALA A 262 -14.70 15.10 7.00
C ALA A 262 -13.66 14.08 7.50
N GLN A 263 -13.26 13.09 6.69
CA GLN A 263 -12.13 12.21 7.01
C GLN A 263 -10.79 12.94 6.78
N GLY A 264 -10.72 13.79 5.74
CA GLY A 264 -9.60 14.72 5.54
C GLY A 264 -9.53 15.83 6.60
N GLU A 265 -10.53 16.71 6.62
CA GLU A 265 -10.46 17.99 7.34
C GLU A 265 -11.34 18.08 8.61
N GLY A 266 -12.03 17.00 8.99
CA GLY A 266 -12.87 16.99 10.18
C GLY A 266 -12.09 17.35 11.45
N PHE A 267 -12.77 17.84 12.48
CA PHE A 267 -12.12 18.14 13.76
C PHE A 267 -13.00 17.77 14.95
N ASP A 268 -12.40 17.18 15.99
CA ASP A 268 -13.04 16.85 17.27
C ASP A 268 -12.79 17.97 18.30
N THR A 269 -13.86 18.63 18.78
CA THR A 269 -13.72 19.65 19.85
C THR A 269 -13.70 19.00 21.24
N ALA A 270 -12.51 18.90 21.84
CA ALA A 270 -12.18 18.74 23.26
C ALA A 270 -12.71 17.52 24.06
N PRO A 271 -11.80 16.94 24.87
CA PRO A 271 -10.82 16.03 24.29
C PRO A 271 -11.59 14.95 23.54
N ALA A 272 -11.09 14.50 22.38
CA ALA A 272 -11.47 13.18 21.92
C ALA A 272 -11.29 12.27 23.15
N GLY A 273 -12.37 11.67 23.65
CA GLY A 273 -12.20 10.54 24.55
C GLY A 273 -11.28 9.54 23.84
N PRO A 274 -10.79 8.50 24.53
CA PRO A 274 -10.02 7.42 23.89
C PRO A 274 -10.78 6.64 22.78
N THR A 275 -11.89 7.19 22.27
CA THR A 275 -12.84 6.63 21.32
C THR A 275 -13.20 7.57 20.15
N GLY A 276 -12.64 8.79 20.07
CA GLY A 276 -12.86 9.70 18.92
C GLY A 276 -12.01 9.28 17.71
N SER A 277 -12.56 9.38 16.50
CA SER A 277 -11.83 9.11 15.26
C SER A 277 -11.16 10.38 14.75
N GLU A 278 -9.84 10.35 14.60
CA GLU A 278 -9.03 11.51 14.21
C GLU A 278 -8.96 11.68 12.69
N SER A 279 -9.20 12.91 12.21
CA SER A 279 -9.05 13.26 10.79
C SER A 279 -7.59 13.20 10.31
N HIS A 280 -7.40 13.32 9.00
CA HIS A 280 -6.05 13.42 8.43
C HIS A 280 -5.29 14.62 8.99
N PHE A 281 -5.96 15.77 9.12
CA PHE A 281 -5.39 16.96 9.77
C PHE A 281 -4.84 16.68 11.17
N GLU A 282 -5.66 16.09 12.04
CA GLU A 282 -5.29 15.83 13.43
C GLU A 282 -4.08 14.88 13.50
N ARG A 283 -4.09 13.81 12.70
CA ARG A 283 -2.99 12.84 12.63
C ARG A 283 -1.71 13.43 12.04
N PHE A 284 -1.78 14.20 10.96
CA PHE A 284 -0.60 14.88 10.42
C PHE A 284 -0.04 15.90 11.42
N PHE A 285 -0.89 16.61 12.16
CA PHE A 285 -0.45 17.56 13.17
C PHE A 285 0.22 16.85 14.36
N ASP A 286 -0.27 15.68 14.76
CA ASP A 286 0.40 14.83 15.75
C ASP A 286 1.77 14.31 15.24
N ILE A 287 1.82 13.80 14.00
CA ILE A 287 3.07 13.38 13.35
C ILE A 287 4.07 14.55 13.31
N TYR A 288 3.63 15.75 12.94
CA TYR A 288 4.48 16.95 12.94
C TYR A 288 5.11 17.21 14.30
N LYS A 289 4.31 17.16 15.37
CA LYS A 289 4.80 17.36 16.75
C LYS A 289 5.81 16.29 17.15
N ARG A 290 5.53 15.01 16.86
CA ARG A 290 6.45 13.88 17.14
C ARG A 290 7.76 13.99 16.37
N VAL A 291 7.70 14.21 15.07
CA VAL A 291 8.88 14.35 14.21
C VAL A 291 9.71 15.58 14.61
N SER A 292 9.07 16.67 15.03
CA SER A 292 9.77 17.85 15.57
C SER A 292 10.54 17.52 16.85
N GLN A 293 9.94 16.76 17.77
CA GLN A 293 10.60 16.32 19.00
C GLN A 293 11.77 15.39 18.71
N LEU A 294 11.56 14.37 17.86
CA LEU A 294 12.59 13.42 17.46
C LEU A 294 13.76 14.13 16.74
N SER A 295 13.48 15.06 15.85
CA SER A 295 14.49 15.85 15.14
C SER A 295 15.31 16.72 16.12
N THR A 296 14.65 17.32 17.12
CA THR A 296 15.31 18.11 18.17
C THR A 296 16.22 17.24 19.04
N ALA A 297 15.85 15.98 19.26
CA ALA A 297 16.65 14.98 19.96
C ALA A 297 17.80 14.39 19.12
N GLY A 298 17.91 14.77 17.84
CA GLY A 298 18.95 14.29 16.93
C GLY A 298 18.69 12.89 16.35
N ALA A 299 17.45 12.40 16.40
CA ALA A 299 17.08 11.12 15.81
C ALA A 299 17.17 11.16 14.27
N VAL A 300 17.58 10.04 13.67
CA VAL A 300 17.59 9.87 12.20
C VAL A 300 16.22 9.38 11.76
N ILE A 301 15.40 10.29 11.24
CA ILE A 301 14.00 10.00 10.91
C ILE A 301 13.87 9.17 9.63
N THR A 302 14.67 9.49 8.59
CA THR A 302 14.52 8.89 7.26
C THR A 302 15.82 8.32 6.73
N TRP A 303 15.68 7.41 5.76
CA TRP A 303 16.74 7.13 4.79
C TRP A 303 17.08 8.40 4.00
N PRO A 304 18.32 8.57 3.51
CA PRO A 304 18.72 9.73 2.70
C PRO A 304 18.25 9.57 1.25
N VAL A 305 16.94 9.45 1.05
CA VAL A 305 16.32 9.18 -0.25
C VAL A 305 16.26 10.46 -1.09
N ALA A 306 16.48 10.35 -2.40
CA ALA A 306 16.35 11.48 -3.31
C ALA A 306 14.93 12.04 -3.40
N GLU A 307 14.79 13.27 -3.88
CA GLU A 307 13.49 13.83 -4.27
C GLU A 307 13.17 13.47 -5.73
N ASN A 308 11.89 13.25 -6.04
CA ASN A 308 11.40 12.92 -7.38
C ASN A 308 12.23 11.85 -8.12
N PRO A 309 12.46 10.67 -7.49
CA PRO A 309 13.25 9.62 -8.11
C PRO A 309 12.68 9.25 -9.48
N ASN A 310 13.54 9.06 -10.47
CA ASN A 310 13.12 8.71 -11.82
C ASN A 310 14.11 7.79 -12.52
N THR A 311 13.59 7.08 -13.53
CA THR A 311 14.35 6.09 -14.30
C THR A 311 14.85 6.63 -15.63
N THR A 312 14.78 7.95 -15.85
CA THR A 312 15.23 8.60 -17.09
C THR A 312 16.71 8.36 -17.36
N SER A 313 17.10 8.29 -18.63
CA SER A 313 18.51 8.34 -19.02
C SER A 313 18.98 9.79 -19.06
N ALA A 314 20.24 10.03 -18.75
CA ALA A 314 20.86 11.30 -19.08
C ALA A 314 20.83 11.52 -20.61
N PRO A 315 20.58 12.74 -21.09
CA PRO A 315 20.65 13.04 -22.51
C PRO A 315 22.09 12.84 -23.01
N PRO A 316 22.28 12.44 -24.28
CA PRO A 316 23.62 12.23 -24.85
C PRO A 316 24.44 13.53 -24.93
N GLU A 317 23.76 14.67 -25.08
CA GLU A 317 24.35 16.00 -25.08
C GLU A 317 23.55 16.92 -24.14
N GLN A 318 24.25 17.85 -23.48
CA GLN A 318 23.59 18.83 -22.62
C GLN A 318 22.73 19.79 -23.45
N PRO A 319 21.49 20.11 -23.02
CA PRO A 319 20.66 21.08 -23.72
C PRO A 319 21.39 22.42 -23.84
N GLY A 320 21.41 22.99 -25.05
CA GLY A 320 22.01 24.30 -25.27
C GLY A 320 21.21 25.42 -24.58
N LEU A 321 21.87 26.52 -24.24
CA LEU A 321 21.25 27.70 -23.60
C LEU A 321 20.06 28.30 -24.39
N ALA A 322 19.97 28.01 -25.69
CA ALA A 322 18.85 28.44 -26.52
C ALA A 322 17.55 27.64 -26.25
N ASP A 323 17.66 26.45 -25.64
CA ASP A 323 16.53 25.58 -25.27
C ASP A 323 16.34 25.56 -23.75
N MET A 324 15.94 26.72 -23.22
CA MET A 324 15.76 26.93 -21.79
C MET A 324 14.74 25.98 -21.16
N VAL A 325 13.71 25.55 -21.90
CA VAL A 325 12.68 24.64 -21.37
C VAL A 325 13.26 23.27 -21.12
N THR A 326 13.93 22.69 -22.12
CA THR A 326 14.60 21.39 -21.99
C THR A 326 15.70 21.44 -20.94
N MET A 327 16.45 22.55 -20.87
CA MET A 327 17.48 22.75 -19.84
C MET A 327 16.90 22.72 -18.42
N VAL A 328 15.78 23.41 -18.17
CA VAL A 328 15.12 23.41 -16.84
C VAL A 328 14.56 22.03 -16.51
N GLN A 329 13.92 21.35 -17.48
CA GLN A 329 13.41 20.00 -17.29
C GLN A 329 14.55 19.01 -16.97
N GLU A 330 15.66 19.07 -17.69
CA GLU A 330 16.83 18.23 -17.43
C GLU A 330 17.45 18.52 -16.06
N ALA A 331 17.52 19.79 -15.65
CA ALA A 331 17.99 20.18 -14.32
C ALA A 331 17.08 19.65 -13.19
N GLN A 332 15.78 19.49 -13.44
CA GLN A 332 14.85 18.85 -12.50
C GLN A 332 15.00 17.33 -12.49
N LEU A 333 15.05 16.69 -13.67
CA LEU A 333 15.17 15.24 -13.82
C LEU A 333 16.49 14.72 -13.23
N SER A 334 17.60 15.43 -13.46
CA SER A 334 18.94 15.01 -13.00
C SER A 334 19.07 14.91 -11.48
N LYS A 335 18.30 15.68 -10.71
CA LYS A 335 18.30 15.61 -9.23
C LYS A 335 17.81 14.26 -8.70
N GLY A 336 16.70 13.78 -9.26
CA GLY A 336 16.08 12.50 -8.88
C GLY A 336 16.55 11.31 -9.71
N ARG A 337 17.36 11.51 -10.76
CA ARG A 337 17.76 10.44 -11.66
C ARG A 337 18.54 9.35 -10.93
N ILE A 338 18.06 8.11 -11.04
CA ILE A 338 18.74 6.93 -10.50
C ILE A 338 19.76 6.45 -11.54
N ASN A 339 21.04 6.69 -11.27
CA ASN A 339 22.15 6.35 -12.16
C ASN A 339 22.73 4.96 -11.87
N HIS A 340 22.61 4.46 -10.64
CA HIS A 340 23.11 3.13 -10.28
C HIS A 340 22.35 2.04 -11.05
N PRO A 341 23.01 1.18 -11.86
CA PRO A 341 22.32 0.24 -12.75
C PRO A 341 21.33 -0.70 -12.04
N ARG A 342 21.76 -1.32 -10.93
CA ARG A 342 20.89 -2.21 -10.12
C ARG A 342 19.68 -1.47 -9.53
N ALA A 343 19.89 -0.31 -8.91
CA ALA A 343 18.80 0.50 -8.35
C ALA A 343 17.83 0.98 -9.43
N ARG A 344 18.33 1.38 -10.59
CA ARG A 344 17.51 1.77 -11.73
C ARG A 344 16.65 0.62 -12.24
N ALA A 345 17.19 -0.61 -12.31
CA ALA A 345 16.42 -1.79 -12.71
C ALA A 345 15.31 -2.14 -11.69
N TRP A 346 15.57 -2.01 -10.39
CA TRP A 346 14.52 -2.14 -9.36
C TRP A 346 13.46 -1.03 -9.48
N ALA A 347 13.85 0.20 -9.79
CA ALA A 347 12.92 1.31 -9.99
C ALA A 347 12.08 1.14 -11.27
N GLN A 348 12.65 0.58 -12.32
CA GLN A 348 11.90 0.20 -13.53
C GLN A 348 10.92 -0.95 -13.25
N LEU A 349 11.31 -1.92 -12.42
CA LEU A 349 10.40 -2.97 -11.95
C LEU A 349 9.24 -2.35 -11.17
N PHE A 350 9.52 -1.42 -10.24
CA PHE A 350 8.50 -0.67 -9.51
C PHE A 350 7.51 0.02 -10.47
N ASN A 351 7.99 0.73 -11.48
CA ASN A 351 7.13 1.39 -12.46
C ASN A 351 6.26 0.41 -13.27
N LEU A 352 6.80 -0.76 -13.64
CA LEU A 352 6.03 -1.80 -14.32
C LEU A 352 4.92 -2.36 -13.42
N ARG A 353 5.21 -2.60 -12.13
CA ARG A 353 4.23 -3.05 -11.13
C ARG A 353 3.17 -1.99 -10.87
N TYR A 354 3.57 -0.73 -10.74
CA TYR A 354 2.65 0.38 -10.55
C TYR A 354 1.73 0.59 -11.77
N ARG A 355 2.26 0.41 -12.97
CA ARG A 355 1.44 0.37 -14.20
C ARG A 355 0.43 -0.79 -14.17
N MET A 356 0.81 -1.97 -13.70
CA MET A 356 -0.13 -3.09 -13.55
C MET A 356 -1.22 -2.75 -12.53
N LEU A 357 -0.86 -2.16 -11.38
CA LEU A 357 -1.80 -1.74 -10.35
C LEU A 357 -2.88 -0.82 -10.92
N LEU A 358 -2.49 0.28 -11.55
CA LEU A 358 -3.42 1.27 -12.12
C LEU A 358 -4.27 0.68 -13.25
N ALA A 359 -3.65 -0.14 -14.11
CA ALA A 359 -4.38 -0.84 -15.16
C ALA A 359 -5.41 -1.84 -14.59
N ARG A 360 -5.09 -2.54 -13.49
CA ARG A 360 -5.99 -3.53 -12.87
C ARG A 360 -7.17 -2.84 -12.19
N LEU A 361 -6.94 -1.73 -11.49
CA LEU A 361 -7.99 -0.87 -10.93
C LEU A 361 -8.95 -0.36 -12.01
N SER A 362 -8.41 0.27 -13.07
CA SER A 362 -9.20 0.77 -14.19
C SER A 362 -9.97 -0.35 -14.92
N HIS A 363 -9.37 -1.54 -15.03
CA HIS A 363 -10.04 -2.67 -15.65
C HIS A 363 -11.14 -3.26 -14.76
N PHE A 364 -10.89 -3.38 -13.45
CA PHE A 364 -11.85 -3.90 -12.47
C PHE A 364 -13.16 -3.11 -12.54
N LEU A 365 -13.06 -1.78 -12.55
CA LEU A 365 -14.21 -0.86 -12.61
C LEU A 365 -14.95 -0.86 -13.96
N ARG A 366 -14.46 -1.56 -14.98
CA ARG A 366 -15.13 -1.67 -16.30
C ARG A 366 -15.90 -2.98 -16.46
N LEU A 367 -15.73 -3.95 -15.58
CA LEU A 367 -16.46 -5.21 -15.61
C LEU A 367 -17.75 -5.10 -14.82
N GLY A 368 -18.80 -5.85 -15.16
CA GLY A 368 -20.06 -5.89 -14.37
C GLY A 368 -20.31 -7.23 -13.69
N GLN A 369 -19.30 -8.11 -13.67
CA GLN A 369 -19.42 -9.50 -13.24
C GLN A 369 -19.39 -9.64 -11.71
N ASN A 370 -19.97 -10.70 -11.16
CA ASN A 370 -19.70 -11.10 -9.77
C ASN A 370 -18.22 -11.45 -9.59
N LEU A 371 -17.70 -11.40 -8.36
CA LEU A 371 -16.29 -11.72 -8.09
C LEU A 371 -15.99 -13.22 -8.16
N TYR A 372 -16.97 -14.04 -7.81
CA TYR A 372 -16.82 -15.49 -7.71
C TYR A 372 -18.02 -16.21 -8.33
N LEU A 373 -17.79 -17.45 -8.75
CA LEU A 373 -18.81 -18.31 -9.33
C LEU A 373 -19.69 -18.92 -8.22
N ASP A 374 -21.01 -18.83 -8.42
CA ASP A 374 -22.04 -19.33 -7.50
C ASP A 374 -22.50 -20.76 -7.89
N GLU A 375 -22.10 -21.25 -9.06
CA GLU A 375 -22.53 -22.54 -9.60
C GLU A 375 -21.95 -23.71 -8.80
N SER A 376 -22.79 -24.70 -8.46
CA SER A 376 -22.37 -25.92 -7.77
C SER A 376 -21.40 -26.74 -8.61
N GLY A 377 -20.49 -27.46 -7.95
CA GLY A 377 -19.51 -28.33 -8.58
C GLY A 377 -18.08 -27.85 -8.37
N ALA A 378 -17.14 -28.33 -9.20
CA ALA A 378 -15.71 -28.10 -9.00
C ALA A 378 -15.32 -26.61 -9.01
N GLN A 379 -16.08 -25.77 -9.72
CA GLN A 379 -15.80 -24.35 -9.89
C GLN A 379 -16.45 -23.42 -8.85
N LEU A 380 -17.21 -23.98 -7.90
CA LEU A 380 -17.86 -23.21 -6.84
C LEU A 380 -16.85 -22.31 -6.09
N GLY A 381 -17.11 -21.01 -6.02
CA GLY A 381 -16.23 -20.06 -5.34
C GLY A 381 -14.92 -19.75 -6.08
N ASP A 382 -14.75 -20.21 -7.32
CA ASP A 382 -13.64 -19.76 -8.17
C ASP A 382 -13.82 -18.30 -8.58
N ARG A 383 -12.70 -17.61 -8.76
CA ARG A 383 -12.69 -16.21 -9.17
C ARG A 383 -13.17 -16.09 -10.61
N THR A 384 -13.99 -15.08 -10.86
CA THR A 384 -14.22 -14.56 -12.22
C THR A 384 -13.04 -13.69 -12.65
N PRO A 385 -12.98 -13.24 -13.92
CA PRO A 385 -12.02 -12.24 -14.35
C PRO A 385 -12.02 -10.97 -13.47
N ARG A 386 -13.19 -10.49 -13.01
CA ARG A 386 -13.27 -9.37 -12.05
C ARG A 386 -12.64 -9.73 -10.70
N GLY A 387 -12.91 -10.94 -10.18
CA GLY A 387 -12.30 -11.42 -8.94
C GLY A 387 -10.77 -11.59 -9.01
N LEU A 388 -10.23 -11.94 -10.18
CA LEU A 388 -8.79 -11.97 -10.41
C LEU A 388 -8.18 -10.56 -10.35
N LEU A 389 -8.79 -9.58 -11.03
CA LEU A 389 -8.31 -8.19 -10.98
C LEU A 389 -8.30 -7.62 -9.56
N LEU A 390 -9.29 -7.99 -8.73
CA LEU A 390 -9.33 -7.61 -7.32
C LEU A 390 -8.10 -8.11 -6.57
N ILE A 391 -7.89 -9.44 -6.52
CA ILE A 391 -6.79 -10.00 -5.73
C ILE A 391 -5.43 -9.59 -6.28
N TRP A 392 -5.30 -9.52 -7.61
CA TRP A 392 -4.08 -9.10 -8.26
C TRP A 392 -3.77 -7.62 -8.01
N THR A 393 -4.76 -6.78 -7.73
CA THR A 393 -4.52 -5.40 -7.28
C THR A 393 -3.89 -5.40 -5.88
N PHE A 394 -4.43 -6.16 -4.93
CA PHE A 394 -3.84 -6.30 -3.59
C PHE A 394 -2.42 -6.88 -3.64
N ASP A 395 -2.17 -7.84 -4.53
CA ASP A 395 -0.83 -8.39 -4.74
C ASP A 395 0.17 -7.30 -5.20
N GLU A 396 -0.20 -6.45 -6.16
CA GLU A 396 0.69 -5.33 -6.57
C GLU A 396 0.93 -4.32 -5.46
N MET A 397 -0.07 -4.00 -4.64
CA MET A 397 0.13 -3.11 -3.48
C MET A 397 1.23 -3.66 -2.56
N ARG A 398 1.25 -4.98 -2.32
CA ARG A 398 2.28 -5.65 -1.51
C ARG A 398 3.64 -5.70 -2.21
N HIS A 399 3.67 -6.07 -3.50
CA HIS A 399 4.92 -6.10 -4.27
C HIS A 399 5.56 -4.71 -4.34
N LEU A 400 4.76 -3.65 -4.55
CA LEU A 400 5.23 -2.27 -4.57
C LEU A 400 5.81 -1.86 -3.22
N ALA A 401 5.15 -2.19 -2.11
CA ALA A 401 5.68 -1.92 -0.78
C ALA A 401 7.05 -2.60 -0.56
N LYS A 402 7.15 -3.90 -0.88
CA LYS A 402 8.42 -4.65 -0.79
C LYS A 402 9.52 -4.03 -1.65
N ILE A 403 9.22 -3.69 -2.91
CA ILE A 403 10.18 -3.07 -3.84
C ILE A 403 10.58 -1.66 -3.35
N ALA A 404 9.65 -0.87 -2.80
CA ALA A 404 9.95 0.44 -2.23
C ALA A 404 10.91 0.34 -1.04
N THR A 405 10.65 -0.58 -0.10
CA THR A 405 11.55 -0.88 1.03
C THR A 405 12.94 -1.29 0.57
N LYS A 406 13.04 -2.00 -0.55
CA LYS A 406 14.32 -2.34 -1.18
C LYS A 406 15.01 -1.11 -1.79
N LEU A 407 14.27 -0.27 -2.52
CA LEU A 407 14.81 0.90 -3.22
C LEU A 407 15.44 1.92 -2.28
N VAL A 408 14.80 2.21 -1.13
CA VAL A 408 15.31 3.19 -0.16
C VAL A 408 16.61 2.78 0.53
N GLN A 409 17.07 1.54 0.32
CA GLN A 409 18.36 1.03 0.80
C GLN A 409 19.45 1.03 -0.29
N LEU A 410 19.06 1.14 -1.56
CA LEU A 410 20.00 1.09 -2.69
C LEU A 410 20.62 2.47 -2.96
N PRO A 411 21.90 2.54 -3.35
CA PRO A 411 22.51 3.82 -3.73
C PRO A 411 21.83 4.40 -4.98
N LYS A 412 21.68 5.74 -5.02
CA LYS A 412 21.13 6.42 -6.21
C LYS A 412 22.11 6.42 -7.38
N ASP A 413 23.40 6.63 -7.07
CA ASP A 413 24.46 6.89 -8.04
C ASP A 413 25.50 5.77 -8.08
N ASP A 414 26.23 5.68 -9.19
CA ASP A 414 27.39 4.81 -9.36
C ASP A 414 28.58 5.66 -9.89
N PRO A 415 29.68 5.82 -9.12
CA PRO A 415 29.90 5.25 -7.79
C PRO A 415 28.91 5.78 -6.73
N PRO A 416 28.66 5.03 -5.62
CA PRO A 416 27.70 5.43 -4.59
C PRO A 416 27.95 6.83 -4.01
N GLY A 417 26.93 7.68 -4.07
CA GLY A 417 26.88 9.00 -3.43
C GLY A 417 26.25 8.96 -2.04
N GLN A 418 25.84 10.13 -1.53
CA GLN A 418 25.15 10.24 -0.23
C GLN A 418 23.66 9.84 -0.30
N LEU A 419 23.04 9.98 -1.47
CA LEU A 419 21.61 9.72 -1.63
C LEU A 419 21.35 8.27 -2.02
N HIS A 420 20.27 7.74 -1.47
CA HIS A 420 19.67 6.48 -1.86
C HIS A 420 18.65 6.69 -2.99
N ALA A 421 18.39 5.63 -3.74
CA ALA A 421 17.28 5.56 -4.67
C ALA A 421 15.94 5.56 -3.89
N GLY A 422 14.84 5.79 -4.59
CA GLY A 422 13.50 5.76 -4.00
C GLY A 422 12.46 5.27 -5.01
N PRO A 423 11.23 4.95 -4.56
CA PRO A 423 10.16 4.51 -5.44
C PRO A 423 9.73 5.65 -6.38
N PRO A 424 9.92 5.51 -7.71
CA PRO A 424 9.72 6.61 -8.66
C PRO A 424 8.24 7.01 -8.87
N PHE A 425 7.31 6.07 -8.72
CA PHE A 425 5.89 6.25 -9.05
C PHE A 425 5.66 6.93 -10.42
N GLU A 426 6.53 6.69 -11.42
CA GLU A 426 6.38 7.32 -12.73
C GLU A 426 5.09 6.78 -13.37
N LEU A 427 4.22 7.70 -13.80
CA LEU A 427 3.02 7.30 -14.50
C LEU A 427 3.39 6.67 -15.86
N PRO A 428 2.65 5.65 -16.30
CA PRO A 428 2.86 5.09 -17.62
C PRO A 428 2.54 6.13 -18.69
N TYR A 429 3.16 5.99 -19.87
CA TYR A 429 2.87 6.83 -21.03
C TYR A 429 1.38 6.87 -21.43
N THR A 430 0.59 5.90 -20.96
CA THR A 430 -0.86 5.93 -21.06
C THR A 430 -1.51 5.13 -19.92
N LEU A 431 -2.59 5.68 -19.38
CA LEU A 431 -3.52 5.01 -18.46
C LEU A 431 -4.78 4.52 -19.19
N ASN A 432 -4.94 4.85 -20.47
CA ASN A 432 -6.07 4.41 -21.27
C ASN A 432 -5.90 2.94 -21.62
N LEU A 433 -6.87 2.13 -21.22
CA LEU A 433 -6.97 0.74 -21.65
C LEU A 433 -7.70 0.65 -22.99
N PRO A 434 -7.36 -0.36 -23.82
CA PRO A 434 -8.13 -0.66 -25.02
C PRO A 434 -9.62 -0.86 -24.74
N GLU A 435 -10.48 -0.50 -25.71
CA GLU A 435 -11.93 -0.59 -25.55
C GLU A 435 -12.40 -2.04 -25.39
N SER A 436 -11.92 -2.95 -26.24
CA SER A 436 -12.34 -4.35 -26.24
C SER A 436 -11.69 -5.16 -25.10
N GLU A 437 -12.48 -6.02 -24.47
CA GLU A 437 -12.06 -6.84 -23.33
C GLU A 437 -10.79 -7.68 -23.58
N PRO A 438 -10.65 -8.45 -24.69
CA PRO A 438 -9.45 -9.25 -24.91
C PRO A 438 -8.17 -8.40 -25.02
N GLN A 439 -8.27 -7.16 -25.54
CA GLN A 439 -7.12 -6.27 -25.67
C GLN A 439 -6.70 -5.63 -24.33
N ARG A 440 -7.63 -5.50 -23.36
CA ARG A 440 -7.26 -5.14 -21.98
C ARG A 440 -6.44 -6.24 -21.33
N TRP A 441 -6.83 -7.51 -21.49
CA TRP A 441 -6.04 -8.66 -21.04
C TRP A 441 -4.69 -8.76 -21.74
N ARG A 442 -4.64 -8.44 -23.03
CA ARG A 442 -3.38 -8.37 -23.78
C ARG A 442 -2.44 -7.32 -23.19
N THR A 443 -2.98 -6.17 -22.76
CA THR A 443 -2.21 -5.10 -22.09
C THR A 443 -1.60 -5.60 -20.78
N HIS A 444 -2.38 -6.27 -19.92
CA HIS A 444 -1.87 -6.89 -18.68
C HIS A 444 -0.74 -7.89 -18.94
N LEU A 445 -0.93 -8.74 -19.94
CA LEU A 445 0.05 -9.75 -20.35
C LEU A 445 1.37 -9.13 -20.83
N ASP A 446 1.31 -8.06 -21.63
CA ASP A 446 2.50 -7.40 -22.16
C ASP A 446 3.32 -6.72 -21.06
N ILE A 447 2.66 -6.10 -20.08
CA ILE A 447 3.33 -5.49 -18.93
C ILE A 447 3.98 -6.60 -18.06
N SER A 448 3.28 -7.71 -17.81
CA SER A 448 3.81 -8.85 -17.03
C SER A 448 5.03 -9.49 -17.69
N ARG A 449 4.98 -9.71 -19.01
CA ARG A 449 6.13 -10.22 -19.78
C ARG A 449 7.31 -9.25 -19.75
N ALA A 450 7.06 -7.94 -19.69
CA ALA A 450 8.12 -6.94 -19.54
C ALA A 450 8.78 -7.02 -18.16
N ALA A 451 8.01 -7.20 -17.09
CA ALA A 451 8.54 -7.37 -15.74
C ALA A 451 9.41 -8.63 -15.60
N VAL A 452 8.93 -9.79 -16.06
CA VAL A 452 9.70 -11.05 -16.05
C VAL A 452 11.01 -10.91 -16.85
N ARG A 453 10.94 -10.28 -18.03
CA ARG A 453 12.12 -10.05 -18.86
C ARG A 453 13.12 -9.13 -18.17
N LEU A 454 12.67 -8.03 -17.55
CA LEU A 454 13.52 -7.11 -16.80
C LEU A 454 14.24 -7.84 -15.66
N ILE A 455 13.52 -8.67 -14.89
CA ILE A 455 14.11 -9.43 -13.78
C ILE A 455 15.20 -10.38 -14.32
N ARG A 456 14.87 -11.22 -15.31
CA ARG A 456 15.81 -12.21 -15.86
C ARG A 456 17.01 -11.60 -16.56
N GLN A 457 16.89 -10.41 -17.14
CA GLN A 457 17.96 -9.81 -17.95
C GLN A 457 18.81 -8.80 -17.17
N GLN A 458 18.25 -8.08 -16.21
CA GLN A 458 18.93 -6.96 -15.56
C GLN A 458 19.09 -7.11 -14.05
N LEU A 459 18.17 -7.78 -13.35
CA LEU A 459 18.25 -7.95 -11.89
C LEU A 459 18.91 -9.26 -11.50
N GLN A 460 18.60 -10.35 -12.21
CA GLN A 460 19.10 -11.70 -11.92
C GLN A 460 19.45 -12.47 -13.21
N PRO A 461 20.40 -11.99 -14.02
CA PRO A 461 20.88 -12.78 -15.16
C PRO A 461 21.53 -14.09 -14.69
N ASP A 462 21.41 -15.16 -15.48
CA ASP A 462 21.96 -16.49 -15.12
C ASP A 462 23.48 -16.48 -14.88
N THR A 463 24.18 -15.48 -15.41
CA THR A 463 25.62 -15.25 -15.20
C THR A 463 25.96 -14.67 -13.82
N GLN A 464 24.98 -14.15 -13.08
CA GLN A 464 25.16 -13.48 -11.79
C GLN A 464 24.51 -14.31 -10.67
N VAL A 465 25.30 -15.21 -10.08
CA VAL A 465 24.86 -16.06 -8.96
C VAL A 465 25.00 -15.32 -7.62
N GLN A 466 25.94 -14.37 -7.53
CA GLN A 466 26.15 -13.54 -6.34
C GLN A 466 25.07 -12.43 -6.31
N ASN A 467 24.37 -12.29 -5.18
CA ASN A 467 23.26 -11.34 -4.95
C ASN A 467 21.92 -11.72 -5.58
N ARG A 468 21.65 -13.02 -5.76
CA ARG A 468 20.28 -13.48 -6.01
C ARG A 468 19.37 -13.17 -4.83
N ASP A 469 18.13 -12.83 -5.14
CA ASP A 469 17.07 -12.40 -4.24
C ASP A 469 15.85 -13.31 -4.48
N GLY A 470 15.53 -14.14 -3.50
CA GLY A 470 14.48 -15.14 -3.62
C GLY A 470 13.08 -14.54 -3.83
N PHE A 471 12.85 -13.28 -3.42
CA PHE A 471 11.63 -12.54 -3.75
C PHE A 471 11.46 -12.42 -5.27
N LEU A 472 12.53 -12.14 -6.01
CA LEU A 472 12.45 -12.00 -7.47
C LEU A 472 12.16 -13.34 -8.17
N ASP A 473 12.64 -14.46 -7.60
CA ASP A 473 12.35 -15.79 -8.10
C ASP A 473 10.87 -16.17 -7.89
N ASP A 474 10.35 -15.93 -6.69
CA ASP A 474 8.94 -16.13 -6.38
C ASP A 474 8.04 -15.23 -7.26
N LEU A 475 8.43 -13.96 -7.45
CA LEU A 475 7.69 -13.00 -8.26
C LEU A 475 7.64 -13.39 -9.75
N VAL A 476 8.74 -13.87 -10.32
CA VAL A 476 8.77 -14.40 -11.71
C VAL A 476 7.85 -15.60 -11.84
N LYS A 477 7.89 -16.53 -10.88
CA LYS A 477 7.03 -17.73 -10.91
C LYS A 477 5.55 -17.38 -10.86
N LEU A 478 5.16 -16.44 -9.99
CA LEU A 478 3.79 -15.95 -9.88
C LEU A 478 3.34 -15.25 -11.17
N ASP A 479 4.18 -14.40 -11.76
CA ASP A 479 3.90 -13.75 -13.03
C ASP A 479 3.67 -14.76 -14.15
N GLU A 480 4.53 -15.75 -14.32
CA GLU A 480 4.37 -16.75 -15.40
C GLU A 480 3.08 -17.58 -15.25
N GLN A 481 2.69 -17.88 -14.01
CA GLN A 481 1.38 -18.50 -13.73
C GLN A 481 0.23 -17.59 -14.16
N THR A 482 0.25 -16.31 -13.77
CA THR A 482 -0.81 -15.35 -14.14
C THR A 482 -0.83 -15.03 -15.64
N GLN A 483 0.32 -15.05 -16.32
CA GLN A 483 0.42 -14.85 -17.77
C GLN A 483 -0.34 -15.92 -18.56
N THR A 484 -0.41 -17.16 -18.05
CA THR A 484 -1.21 -18.23 -18.67
C THR A 484 -2.69 -17.87 -18.68
N VAL A 485 -3.20 -17.35 -17.57
CA VAL A 485 -4.59 -16.87 -17.44
C VAL A 485 -4.84 -15.65 -18.32
N MET A 486 -3.96 -14.65 -18.28
CA MET A 486 -4.08 -13.44 -19.11
C MET A 486 -4.04 -13.78 -20.61
N GLN A 487 -3.24 -14.76 -21.03
CA GLN A 487 -3.15 -15.19 -22.42
C GLN A 487 -4.44 -15.86 -22.90
N ALA A 488 -5.07 -16.70 -22.08
CA ALA A 488 -6.36 -17.29 -22.40
C ALA A 488 -7.45 -16.22 -22.54
N LEU A 489 -7.54 -15.30 -21.58
CA LEU A 489 -8.50 -14.19 -21.59
C LEU A 489 -8.27 -13.24 -22.79
N ALA A 490 -7.00 -12.98 -23.14
CA ALA A 490 -6.64 -12.18 -24.32
C ALA A 490 -7.02 -12.86 -25.65
N ASN A 491 -7.19 -14.18 -25.66
CA ASN A 491 -7.69 -14.94 -26.80
C ASN A 491 -9.22 -15.09 -26.80
N GLY A 492 -9.93 -14.42 -25.88
CA GLY A 492 -11.39 -14.53 -25.72
C GLY A 492 -11.83 -15.85 -25.09
N GLN A 493 -10.91 -16.59 -24.45
CA GLN A 493 -11.20 -17.83 -23.74
C GLN A 493 -11.50 -17.54 -22.27
N GLY A 494 -12.10 -18.51 -21.56
CA GLY A 494 -12.28 -18.44 -20.11
C GLY A 494 -10.97 -18.66 -19.34
N ILE A 495 -11.05 -18.58 -18.00
CA ILE A 495 -9.93 -18.94 -17.13
C ILE A 495 -9.63 -20.45 -17.30
N PRO A 496 -8.38 -20.86 -17.60
CA PRO A 496 -8.06 -22.27 -17.80
C PRO A 496 -8.25 -23.10 -16.51
N SER A 497 -8.86 -24.28 -16.64
CA SER A 497 -9.21 -25.15 -15.52
C SER A 497 -8.02 -25.69 -14.71
N GLU A 498 -6.85 -25.73 -15.34
CA GLU A 498 -5.56 -26.13 -14.80
C GLU A 498 -4.85 -25.00 -14.04
N SER A 499 -5.29 -23.75 -14.24
CA SER A 499 -4.78 -22.58 -13.50
C SER A 499 -5.58 -22.31 -12.22
N LEU A 500 -6.71 -23.00 -12.03
CA LEU A 500 -7.58 -22.85 -10.86
C LEU A 500 -7.11 -23.78 -9.73
N PRO A 501 -6.96 -23.26 -8.49
CA PRO A 501 -6.62 -24.11 -7.36
C PRO A 501 -7.73 -25.10 -7.07
N ARG A 502 -7.40 -26.28 -6.54
CA ARG A 502 -8.35 -27.33 -6.15
C ARG A 502 -8.12 -27.78 -4.72
N ASP A 503 -9.10 -28.49 -4.16
CA ASP A 503 -8.98 -29.20 -2.89
C ASP A 503 -8.36 -28.35 -1.77
N PHE A 504 -7.36 -28.87 -1.07
CA PHE A 504 -6.71 -28.17 0.04
C PHE A 504 -6.06 -26.83 -0.39
N GLN A 505 -5.43 -26.76 -1.56
CA GLN A 505 -4.88 -25.52 -2.11
C GLN A 505 -5.95 -24.44 -2.27
N LYS A 506 -7.14 -24.80 -2.75
CA LYS A 506 -8.26 -23.86 -2.86
C LYS A 506 -8.78 -23.43 -1.49
N ALA A 507 -8.88 -24.37 -0.54
CA ALA A 507 -9.31 -24.06 0.83
C ALA A 507 -8.39 -23.01 1.48
N VAL A 508 -7.06 -23.21 1.45
CA VAL A 508 -6.12 -22.22 2.04
C VAL A 508 -6.01 -20.94 1.22
N ARG A 509 -6.22 -20.99 -0.10
CA ARG A 509 -6.28 -19.78 -0.93
C ARG A 509 -7.48 -18.91 -0.57
N ILE A 510 -8.62 -19.51 -0.20
CA ILE A 510 -9.78 -18.75 0.32
C ILE A 510 -9.42 -17.99 1.59
N LEU A 511 -8.72 -18.63 2.53
CA LEU A 511 -8.29 -18.00 3.78
C LEU A 511 -7.28 -16.86 3.51
N GLU A 512 -6.33 -17.10 2.62
CA GLU A 512 -5.33 -16.10 2.23
C GLU A 512 -5.95 -14.88 1.53
N ASP A 513 -6.88 -15.10 0.61
CA ASP A 513 -7.53 -13.99 -0.08
C ASP A 513 -8.43 -13.17 0.85
N ALA A 514 -9.02 -13.82 1.86
CA ALA A 514 -9.89 -13.16 2.81
C ALA A 514 -9.13 -12.13 3.66
N ILE A 515 -7.85 -12.39 3.97
CA ILE A 515 -7.02 -11.43 4.70
C ILE A 515 -6.43 -10.34 3.80
N ARG A 516 -6.44 -10.54 2.46
CA ARG A 516 -5.95 -9.59 1.45
C ARG A 516 -4.49 -9.17 1.67
N GLY A 517 -3.70 -10.09 2.23
CA GLY A 517 -2.28 -9.92 2.56
C GLY A 517 -1.98 -8.88 3.65
N PHE A 518 -2.99 -8.48 4.44
CA PHE A 518 -2.77 -7.73 5.66
C PHE A 518 -2.28 -8.66 6.78
N THR A 519 -1.45 -8.12 7.68
CA THR A 519 -1.02 -8.83 8.88
C THR A 519 -2.22 -9.23 9.72
N ILE A 520 -2.28 -10.51 10.10
CA ILE A 520 -3.25 -11.03 11.05
C ILE A 520 -2.56 -11.27 12.38
N GLY A 521 -3.22 -10.83 13.46
CA GLY A 521 -2.63 -10.72 14.80
C GLY A 521 -2.32 -12.06 15.47
N GLN A 522 -2.98 -12.35 16.58
CA GLN A 522 -2.50 -13.29 17.61
C GLN A 522 -2.17 -14.73 17.18
N HIS A 523 -2.67 -15.22 16.03
CA HIS A 523 -2.39 -16.58 15.56
C HIS A 523 -1.60 -16.65 14.24
N GLY A 524 -1.34 -15.51 13.57
CA GLY A 524 -0.72 -15.46 12.24
C GLY A 524 -1.44 -16.28 11.16
N ASN A 525 -0.85 -16.42 9.98
CA ASN A 525 -1.39 -17.25 8.88
C ASN A 525 -1.14 -18.73 9.16
N PHE A 526 -1.90 -19.30 10.10
CA PHE A 526 -1.71 -20.67 10.56
C PHE A 526 -1.86 -21.74 9.46
N TRP A 527 -2.35 -21.38 8.27
CA TRP A 527 -2.45 -22.22 7.07
C TRP A 527 -1.21 -22.16 6.15
N ALA A 528 -0.44 -21.08 6.21
CA ALA A 528 0.68 -20.87 5.29
C ALA A 528 1.84 -21.82 5.60
N GLY A 529 2.51 -22.30 4.55
CA GLY A 529 3.66 -23.21 4.67
C GLY A 529 3.32 -24.63 5.11
N LYS A 530 2.02 -25.00 5.17
CA LYS A 530 1.58 -26.30 5.68
C LYS A 530 1.04 -27.23 4.60
N THR A 531 1.28 -28.53 4.78
CA THR A 531 0.51 -29.58 4.11
C THR A 531 -0.88 -29.70 4.74
N ARG A 532 -1.80 -30.40 4.06
CA ARG A 532 -3.15 -30.63 4.59
C ARG A 532 -3.14 -31.21 6.00
N ASP A 533 -2.34 -32.24 6.23
CA ASP A 533 -2.29 -32.93 7.52
C ASP A 533 -1.72 -32.04 8.64
N GLN A 534 -0.73 -31.21 8.32
CA GLN A 534 -0.19 -30.23 9.26
C GLN A 534 -1.23 -29.16 9.60
N PHE A 535 -2.00 -28.70 8.61
CA PHE A 535 -3.10 -27.75 8.82
C PHE A 535 -4.19 -28.35 9.72
N LEU A 536 -4.66 -29.57 9.46
CA LEU A 536 -5.70 -30.24 10.24
C LEU A 536 -5.27 -30.51 11.69
N LYS A 537 -3.97 -30.69 11.95
CA LYS A 537 -3.40 -30.88 13.29
C LYS A 537 -3.09 -29.57 14.02
N THR A 538 -3.19 -28.43 13.33
CA THR A 538 -2.87 -27.13 13.92
C THR A 538 -3.90 -26.75 14.97
N ARG A 539 -3.46 -26.25 16.12
CA ARG A 539 -4.35 -25.68 17.14
C ARG A 539 -4.28 -24.18 17.11
N VAL A 540 -5.41 -23.54 16.85
CA VAL A 540 -5.60 -22.09 16.95
C VAL A 540 -6.40 -21.84 18.22
N PHE A 541 -5.79 -21.16 19.19
CA PHE A 541 -6.36 -20.98 20.54
C PHE A 541 -6.82 -22.30 21.20
N GLY A 542 -6.05 -23.38 21.01
CA GLY A 542 -6.32 -24.70 21.59
C GLY A 542 -7.25 -25.60 20.75
N VAL A 543 -7.84 -25.07 19.68
CA VAL A 543 -8.91 -25.72 18.90
C VAL A 543 -8.42 -26.05 17.49
N HIS A 544 -8.86 -27.18 16.93
CA HIS A 544 -8.56 -27.57 15.55
C HIS A 544 -9.48 -26.85 14.55
N PRO A 545 -9.00 -26.43 13.37
CA PRO A 545 -9.83 -25.81 12.33
C PRO A 545 -10.99 -26.70 11.89
N VAL A 546 -10.73 -28.00 11.77
CA VAL A 546 -11.71 -29.05 11.43
C VAL A 546 -11.61 -30.15 12.47
N GLU A 547 -12.74 -30.61 12.98
CA GLU A 547 -12.79 -31.63 14.02
C GLU A 547 -12.44 -33.03 13.46
N SER A 548 -11.97 -33.92 14.34
CA SER A 548 -11.73 -35.33 14.01
C SER A 548 -12.68 -36.22 14.81
N ASN A 549 -13.12 -37.31 14.20
CA ASN A 549 -13.86 -38.38 14.87
C ASN A 549 -12.97 -39.11 15.89
N PRO A 550 -13.55 -39.86 16.85
CA PRO A 550 -12.78 -40.63 17.83
C PRO A 550 -11.79 -41.65 17.23
N ASP A 551 -12.03 -42.10 16.00
CA ASP A 551 -11.17 -43.02 15.25
C ASP A 551 -10.00 -42.32 14.51
N GLY A 552 -9.90 -40.99 14.63
CA GLY A 552 -8.86 -40.18 13.99
C GLY A 552 -9.16 -39.74 12.55
N THR A 553 -10.32 -40.09 12.00
CA THR A 553 -10.76 -39.59 10.69
C THR A 553 -11.30 -38.16 10.79
N VAL A 554 -11.35 -37.42 9.67
CA VAL A 554 -11.95 -36.07 9.64
C VAL A 554 -13.46 -36.18 9.90
N ASN A 555 -14.01 -35.32 10.77
CA ASN A 555 -15.46 -35.20 10.93
C ASN A 555 -16.04 -34.52 9.68
N PRO A 556 -16.92 -35.18 8.90
CA PRO A 556 -17.45 -34.63 7.66
C PRO A 556 -18.58 -33.60 7.90
N ASP A 557 -18.99 -33.34 9.14
CA ASP A 557 -20.00 -32.32 9.42
C ASP A 557 -19.37 -30.90 9.39
N PRO A 558 -19.67 -30.07 8.38
CA PRO A 558 -19.13 -28.72 8.31
C PRO A 558 -19.66 -27.80 9.43
N GLU A 559 -20.83 -28.09 10.02
CA GLU A 559 -21.35 -27.29 11.14
C GLU A 559 -20.57 -27.55 12.43
N ALA A 560 -19.97 -28.74 12.55
CA ALA A 560 -19.07 -29.09 13.64
C ALA A 560 -17.70 -28.39 13.49
N ALA A 561 -17.28 -27.97 12.29
CA ALA A 561 -15.99 -27.35 12.07
C ALA A 561 -15.91 -25.91 12.60
N HIS A 562 -14.99 -25.65 13.55
CA HIS A 562 -14.73 -24.31 14.07
C HIS A 562 -14.37 -23.30 12.99
N LEU A 563 -13.63 -23.71 11.96
CA LEU A 563 -13.30 -22.84 10.83
C LEU A 563 -14.55 -22.29 10.16
N VAL A 564 -15.54 -23.15 9.85
CA VAL A 564 -16.79 -22.74 9.18
C VAL A 564 -17.57 -21.76 10.05
N ARG A 565 -17.74 -22.08 11.35
CA ARG A 565 -18.43 -21.20 12.29
C ARG A 565 -17.80 -19.80 12.40
N ARG A 566 -16.46 -19.74 12.38
CA ARG A 566 -15.71 -18.47 12.38
C ARG A 566 -15.85 -17.68 11.09
N LEU A 567 -15.81 -18.35 9.93
CA LEU A 567 -15.99 -17.68 8.63
C LEU A 567 -17.42 -17.14 8.43
N GLN A 568 -18.42 -17.86 8.95
CA GLN A 568 -19.84 -17.45 8.91
C GLN A 568 -20.20 -16.40 9.97
N GLY A 569 -19.35 -16.18 10.97
CA GLY A 569 -19.63 -15.28 12.08
C GLY A 569 -20.68 -15.81 13.07
N THR A 570 -20.87 -17.14 13.14
CA THR A 570 -21.79 -17.77 14.11
C THR A 570 -21.15 -17.96 15.49
N GLU A 571 -19.84 -17.73 15.61
CA GLU A 571 -19.09 -17.61 16.86
C GLU A 571 -18.54 -16.17 17.01
N PRO A 572 -18.30 -15.69 18.25
CA PRO A 572 -17.66 -14.40 18.49
C PRO A 572 -16.33 -14.27 17.73
N SER A 573 -16.01 -13.04 17.28
CA SER A 573 -14.82 -12.74 16.48
C SER A 573 -14.80 -13.51 15.15
N GLN A 574 -15.68 -13.08 14.23
CA GLN A 574 -15.72 -13.53 12.85
C GLN A 574 -14.34 -13.41 12.18
N MET A 575 -13.99 -14.42 11.38
CA MET A 575 -12.77 -14.41 10.59
C MET A 575 -13.04 -14.01 9.13
N PRO A 576 -12.19 -13.15 8.53
CA PRO A 576 -11.10 -12.41 9.16
C PRO A 576 -11.61 -11.23 10.00
N LEU A 577 -10.97 -11.00 11.15
CA LEU A 577 -11.32 -9.88 12.02
C LEU A 577 -10.98 -8.54 11.35
N PHE A 578 -11.84 -7.54 11.51
CA PHE A 578 -11.70 -6.20 10.93
C PHE A 578 -11.65 -6.15 9.39
N ARG A 579 -12.14 -7.21 8.74
CA ARG A 579 -12.24 -7.31 7.29
C ARG A 579 -13.67 -7.65 6.90
N PRO A 580 -14.06 -7.38 5.65
CA PRO A 580 -15.31 -7.88 5.12
C PRO A 580 -15.42 -9.41 5.25
N ALA A 581 -16.65 -9.87 5.40
CA ALA A 581 -16.96 -11.28 5.47
C ALA A 581 -16.44 -12.04 4.24
N VAL A 582 -16.05 -13.31 4.43
CA VAL A 582 -15.73 -14.18 3.31
C VAL A 582 -16.99 -14.39 2.46
N PRO A 583 -16.92 -14.26 1.12
CA PRO A 583 -18.09 -14.40 0.27
C PRO A 583 -18.78 -15.76 0.44
N PRO A 584 -20.14 -15.80 0.49
CA PRO A 584 -20.89 -17.02 0.77
C PRO A 584 -20.51 -18.21 -0.10
N GLU A 585 -20.28 -17.99 -1.39
CA GLU A 585 -19.89 -18.99 -2.37
C GLU A 585 -18.54 -19.64 -2.05
N ARG A 586 -17.61 -18.90 -1.44
CA ARG A 586 -16.32 -19.43 -0.99
C ARG A 586 -16.45 -20.19 0.33
N ILE A 587 -17.33 -19.74 1.23
CA ILE A 587 -17.66 -20.49 2.45
C ILE A 587 -18.30 -21.84 2.07
N ARG A 588 -19.23 -21.86 1.10
CA ARG A 588 -19.83 -23.10 0.61
C ARG A 588 -18.78 -24.06 0.05
N PHE A 589 -17.78 -23.58 -0.70
CA PHE A 589 -16.68 -24.44 -1.11
C PHE A 589 -15.97 -25.09 0.09
N ILE A 590 -15.63 -24.33 1.14
CA ILE A 590 -14.97 -24.89 2.34
C ILE A 590 -15.86 -25.94 3.01
N ARG A 591 -17.17 -25.70 3.07
CA ARG A 591 -18.14 -26.64 3.63
C ARG A 591 -18.21 -27.94 2.81
N ASP A 592 -18.23 -27.83 1.48
CA ASP A 592 -18.23 -28.99 0.58
C ASP A 592 -16.91 -29.77 0.69
N TRP A 593 -15.78 -29.07 0.80
CA TRP A 593 -14.46 -29.67 1.02
C TRP A 593 -14.39 -30.46 2.34
N ILE A 594 -14.94 -29.91 3.43
CA ILE A 594 -15.02 -30.63 4.73
C ILE A 594 -15.97 -31.83 4.62
N SER A 595 -17.12 -31.67 3.98
CA SER A 595 -18.11 -32.75 3.79
C SER A 595 -17.56 -33.94 3.00
N GLN A 596 -16.56 -33.70 2.15
CA GLN A 596 -15.83 -34.73 1.39
C GLN A 596 -14.64 -35.33 2.17
N GLY A 597 -14.48 -35.00 3.45
CA GLY A 597 -13.38 -35.51 4.28
C GLY A 597 -12.06 -34.76 4.08
N CYS A 598 -12.11 -33.49 3.67
CA CYS A 598 -10.94 -32.66 3.41
C CYS A 598 -9.94 -33.32 2.44
N PRO A 599 -10.30 -33.54 1.15
CA PRO A 599 -9.35 -34.07 0.18
C PRO A 599 -8.07 -33.23 0.12
N ASP A 600 -6.93 -33.91 0.00
CA ASP A 600 -5.61 -33.27 -0.14
C ASP A 600 -5.39 -32.82 -1.60
N ASN A 601 -4.30 -32.10 -1.83
CA ASN A 601 -3.83 -31.75 -3.16
C ASN A 601 -3.48 -33.00 -3.98
N GLU A 602 -3.44 -32.85 -5.31
CA GLU A 602 -2.86 -33.84 -6.20
C GLU A 602 -1.54 -33.33 -6.81
N PRO A 603 -0.40 -33.99 -6.56
CA PRO A 603 -0.21 -35.14 -5.66
C PRO A 603 -0.33 -34.77 -4.15
N PRO A 604 -0.68 -35.75 -3.29
CA PRO A 604 -0.82 -35.53 -1.85
C PRO A 604 0.47 -35.10 -1.14
N GLY A 605 0.32 -34.46 0.03
CA GLY A 605 1.44 -34.03 0.87
C GLY A 605 2.10 -32.73 0.42
N GLN A 606 1.57 -32.04 -0.58
CA GLN A 606 2.06 -30.73 -0.99
C GLN A 606 1.63 -29.63 -0.02
N VAL A 607 2.50 -28.64 0.16
CA VAL A 607 2.16 -27.39 0.85
C VAL A 607 1.06 -26.67 0.07
N GLY A 608 -0.06 -26.35 0.72
CA GLY A 608 -1.21 -25.74 0.06
C GLY A 608 -0.96 -24.30 -0.39
N LEU A 609 -0.20 -23.54 0.40
CA LEU A 609 0.15 -22.16 0.10
C LEU A 609 1.53 -21.84 0.65
N LYS A 610 2.42 -21.32 -0.20
CA LYS A 610 3.70 -20.75 0.21
C LYS A 610 3.63 -19.24 0.05
N HIS A 611 4.05 -18.50 1.07
CA HIS A 611 4.23 -17.06 0.95
C HIS A 611 5.46 -16.74 0.12
N GLU A 612 5.33 -15.68 -0.66
CA GLU A 612 6.44 -15.03 -1.33
C GLU A 612 7.42 -14.47 -0.29
N GLN A 613 8.72 -14.66 -0.51
CA GLN A 613 9.79 -14.13 0.33
C GLN A 613 9.81 -12.59 0.36
N ASP A 614 10.46 -12.00 1.35
CA ASP A 614 10.77 -10.57 1.33
C ASP A 614 12.08 -10.33 0.56
N PRO A 615 12.25 -9.15 -0.09
CA PRO A 615 13.51 -8.79 -0.70
C PRO A 615 14.63 -8.85 0.32
N VAL A 616 15.77 -9.43 -0.07
CA VAL A 616 16.95 -9.50 0.79
C VAL A 616 17.36 -8.06 1.15
N PRO A 617 17.51 -7.66 2.42
CA PRO A 617 17.99 -6.32 2.78
C PRO A 617 19.36 -6.00 2.17
N GLU A 618 19.70 -4.73 1.95
CA GLU A 618 21.07 -4.40 1.52
C GLU A 618 22.08 -4.56 2.68
N PRO A 619 23.36 -4.84 2.37
CA PRO A 619 24.36 -5.07 3.40
C PRO A 619 24.51 -3.88 4.35
N LEU A 620 24.59 -4.17 5.65
CA LEU A 620 24.87 -3.14 6.65
C LEU A 620 26.24 -2.50 6.39
N SER A 621 26.28 -1.17 6.45
CA SER A 621 27.52 -0.39 6.46
C SER A 621 28.26 -0.56 7.79
N LEU A 622 28.94 -1.69 7.95
CA LEU A 622 29.66 -2.05 9.17
C LEU A 622 31.14 -1.65 9.09
N PRO A 623 31.77 -1.26 10.22
CA PRO A 623 33.18 -0.95 10.24
C PRO A 623 34.04 -2.16 9.81
N PRO A 624 35.21 -1.91 9.19
CA PRO A 624 36.14 -2.96 8.78
C PRO A 624 36.47 -3.88 9.95
N GLN A 625 36.52 -5.18 9.70
CA GLN A 625 36.91 -6.12 10.74
C GLN A 625 38.36 -5.89 11.19
N PRO A 626 38.64 -5.93 12.50
CA PRO A 626 40.01 -6.03 12.97
C PRO A 626 40.68 -7.28 12.39
N PRO A 627 42.02 -7.33 12.29
CA PRO A 627 42.73 -8.48 11.74
C PRO A 627 42.39 -9.74 12.55
N SER A 628 41.83 -10.75 11.87
CA SER A 628 41.41 -12.01 12.47
C SER A 628 42.59 -12.83 12.98
N THR A 629 42.43 -13.49 14.13
CA THR A 629 43.45 -14.41 14.65
C THR A 629 43.40 -15.74 13.91
N THR A 630 44.55 -16.34 13.60
CA THR A 630 44.60 -17.70 13.06
C THR A 630 45.28 -18.60 14.09
N PRO A 631 44.62 -19.67 14.56
CA PRO A 631 43.29 -20.17 14.17
C PRO A 631 42.13 -19.35 14.79
N LEU A 632 41.01 -19.26 14.07
CA LEU A 632 39.83 -18.49 14.50
C LEU A 632 39.22 -19.05 15.79
N SER A 633 38.70 -18.18 16.65
CA SER A 633 38.00 -18.53 17.89
C SER A 633 36.66 -17.80 18.01
N PHE A 634 35.72 -18.36 18.76
CA PHE A 634 34.43 -17.71 18.96
C PHE A 634 34.58 -16.41 19.73
N GLU A 635 35.33 -16.41 20.84
CA GLU A 635 35.49 -15.24 21.69
C GLU A 635 36.20 -14.07 20.98
N ALA A 636 37.22 -14.33 20.16
CA ALA A 636 38.00 -13.26 19.51
C ALA A 636 37.42 -12.83 18.15
N ASP A 637 36.90 -13.76 17.34
CA ASP A 637 36.63 -13.50 15.92
C ASP A 637 35.13 -13.56 15.55
N ILE A 638 34.27 -14.25 16.32
CA ILE A 638 32.86 -14.49 15.94
C ILE A 638 31.86 -13.76 16.83
N LYS A 639 32.03 -13.80 18.16
CA LYS A 639 31.09 -13.23 19.12
C LYS A 639 30.80 -11.76 18.85
N GLY A 640 31.83 -10.97 18.54
CA GLY A 640 31.73 -9.54 18.22
C GLY A 640 31.07 -9.23 16.87
N LEU A 641 30.85 -10.23 16.01
CA LEU A 641 30.13 -10.04 14.75
C LEU A 641 28.62 -9.86 14.99
N PHE A 642 28.08 -10.50 16.03
CA PHE A 642 26.69 -10.37 16.45
C PHE A 642 26.53 -9.17 17.39
N ARG A 643 25.73 -8.18 16.98
CA ARG A 643 25.44 -7.00 17.80
C ARG A 643 24.65 -7.39 19.05
N GLU A 644 24.90 -6.71 20.15
CA GLU A 644 24.11 -6.88 21.38
C GLU A 644 22.62 -6.57 21.11
N ASN A 645 22.35 -5.48 20.40
CA ASN A 645 21.04 -5.11 19.87
C ASN A 645 21.22 -4.81 18.36
N PRO A 646 20.39 -5.34 17.45
CA PRO A 646 19.23 -6.21 17.67
C PRO A 646 19.56 -7.70 17.73
N ASP A 647 20.70 -8.15 17.16
CA ASP A 647 20.93 -9.56 16.82
C ASP A 647 20.73 -10.51 18.03
N ARG A 648 21.45 -10.27 19.13
CA ARG A 648 21.40 -11.14 20.32
C ARG A 648 20.05 -11.10 21.03
N VAL A 649 19.49 -9.90 21.21
CA VAL A 649 18.17 -9.71 21.86
C VAL A 649 17.07 -10.38 21.04
N ALA A 650 17.06 -10.18 19.72
CA ALA A 650 16.09 -10.77 18.81
C ALA A 650 16.18 -12.30 18.81
N MET A 651 17.38 -12.89 18.75
CA MET A 651 17.52 -14.35 18.78
C MET A 651 17.12 -14.98 20.11
N ARG A 652 17.40 -14.30 21.23
CA ARG A 652 16.89 -14.73 22.54
C ARG A 652 15.36 -14.72 22.59
N ALA A 653 14.73 -13.72 21.98
CA ALA A 653 13.28 -13.60 21.95
C ALA A 653 12.61 -14.57 20.97
N ILE A 654 13.17 -14.74 19.77
CA ILE A 654 12.56 -15.45 18.65
C ILE A 654 12.93 -16.94 18.64
N ALA A 655 14.20 -17.27 18.91
CA ALA A 655 14.74 -18.62 18.79
C ALA A 655 15.14 -19.25 20.13
N GLY A 656 15.14 -18.47 21.23
CA GLY A 656 15.37 -18.98 22.58
C GLY A 656 16.83 -19.29 22.91
N PHE A 657 17.80 -18.83 22.12
CA PHE A 657 19.23 -19.03 22.35
C PHE A 657 20.05 -17.74 22.22
N ASP A 658 21.27 -17.73 22.77
CA ASP A 658 22.11 -16.55 22.91
C ASP A 658 23.27 -16.53 21.89
N LEU A 659 23.25 -15.55 20.97
CA LEU A 659 24.33 -15.36 19.97
C LEU A 659 25.70 -14.99 20.56
N HIS A 660 25.77 -14.66 21.86
CA HIS A 660 27.05 -14.42 22.56
C HIS A 660 27.48 -15.62 23.41
N ARG A 661 26.78 -16.75 23.34
CA ARG A 661 27.14 -18.00 24.02
C ARG A 661 27.68 -19.00 23.00
N PHE A 662 28.90 -19.47 23.23
CA PHE A 662 29.58 -20.41 22.33
C PHE A 662 28.73 -21.65 22.02
N ASP A 663 28.21 -22.33 23.05
CA ASP A 663 27.44 -23.57 22.87
C ASP A 663 26.24 -23.36 21.96
N ASP A 664 25.50 -22.25 22.15
CA ASP A 664 24.33 -21.93 21.33
C ASP A 664 24.71 -21.69 19.87
N VAL A 665 25.75 -20.90 19.62
CA VAL A 665 26.19 -20.59 18.25
C VAL A 665 26.80 -21.81 17.57
N SER A 666 27.51 -22.65 18.32
CA SER A 666 28.13 -23.88 17.81
C SER A 666 27.09 -24.94 17.43
N ASP A 667 26.10 -25.16 18.30
CA ASP A 667 25.00 -26.12 18.11
C ASP A 667 24.10 -25.74 16.93
N HIS A 668 23.93 -24.44 16.67
CA HIS A 668 23.10 -23.92 15.59
C HIS A 668 23.88 -23.39 14.39
N ALA A 669 25.20 -23.62 14.32
CA ALA A 669 26.08 -22.93 13.39
C ALA A 669 25.66 -23.06 11.91
N ASP A 670 25.24 -24.25 11.48
CA ASP A 670 24.84 -24.49 10.09
C ASP A 670 23.51 -23.78 9.74
N ALA A 671 22.57 -23.76 10.70
CA ALA A 671 21.32 -23.03 10.55
C ALA A 671 21.55 -21.51 10.56
N ILE A 672 22.43 -21.01 11.42
CA ILE A 672 22.84 -19.60 11.43
C ILE A 672 23.50 -19.24 10.10
N LEU A 673 24.47 -20.04 9.63
CA LEU A 673 25.16 -19.79 8.36
C LEU A 673 24.16 -19.73 7.20
N ALA A 674 23.20 -20.65 7.13
CA ALA A 674 22.17 -20.62 6.09
C ALA A 674 21.36 -19.31 6.09
N ARG A 675 21.03 -18.77 7.27
CA ARG A 675 20.28 -17.51 7.42
C ARG A 675 21.13 -16.26 7.17
N LEU A 676 22.44 -16.35 7.38
CA LEU A 676 23.39 -15.31 7.00
C LEU A 676 23.61 -15.31 5.48
N GLU A 677 23.67 -16.49 4.86
CA GLU A 677 23.86 -16.66 3.41
C GLU A 677 22.62 -16.28 2.59
N ASP A 678 21.41 -16.57 3.10
CA ASP A 678 20.15 -16.12 2.48
C ASP A 678 19.83 -14.65 2.77
N GLY A 679 20.62 -13.99 3.63
CA GLY A 679 20.51 -12.58 4.00
C GLY A 679 19.29 -12.22 4.84
N SER A 680 18.55 -13.21 5.34
CA SER A 680 17.40 -13.01 6.24
C SER A 680 17.79 -12.69 7.67
N MET A 681 19.07 -12.82 8.01
CA MET A 681 19.62 -12.43 9.31
C MET A 681 20.87 -11.56 9.13
N PRO A 682 20.99 -10.44 9.88
CA PRO A 682 19.98 -9.88 10.78
C PRO A 682 18.80 -9.22 10.04
N CYS A 683 17.68 -9.03 10.75
CA CYS A 683 16.40 -8.61 10.14
C CYS A 683 16.40 -7.17 9.60
N ASP A 684 17.37 -6.36 10.00
CA ASP A 684 17.51 -4.93 9.69
C ASP A 684 18.60 -4.63 8.64
N GLY A 685 19.24 -5.66 8.09
CA GLY A 685 20.26 -5.52 7.03
C GLY A 685 21.13 -6.76 6.90
N SER A 686 21.49 -7.18 5.68
CA SER A 686 22.27 -8.40 5.51
C SER A 686 23.73 -8.21 5.96
N TRP A 687 24.43 -9.30 6.30
CA TRP A 687 25.86 -9.22 6.55
C TRP A 687 26.67 -8.98 5.27
N PRO A 688 27.75 -8.17 5.33
CA PRO A 688 28.75 -8.11 4.28
C PRO A 688 29.38 -9.50 3.97
N PRO A 689 29.75 -9.79 2.71
CA PRO A 689 30.27 -11.10 2.31
C PRO A 689 31.53 -11.57 3.08
N ASP A 690 32.39 -10.65 3.51
CA ASP A 690 33.59 -10.92 4.29
C ASP A 690 33.26 -11.44 5.70
N ARG A 691 32.21 -10.92 6.35
CA ARG A 691 31.74 -11.44 7.64
C ARG A 691 31.14 -12.84 7.53
N ILE A 692 30.36 -13.09 6.48
CA ILE A 692 29.81 -14.43 6.20
C ILE A 692 30.95 -15.41 5.95
N ALA A 693 31.98 -15.00 5.18
CA ALA A 693 33.16 -15.82 4.94
C ALA A 693 33.93 -16.14 6.23
N LEU A 694 34.05 -15.18 7.15
CA LEU A 694 34.69 -15.37 8.45
C LEU A 694 33.93 -16.39 9.31
N PHE A 695 32.59 -16.29 9.38
CA PHE A 695 31.75 -17.23 10.12
C PHE A 695 31.82 -18.65 9.53
N ARG A 696 31.74 -18.77 8.20
CA ARG A 696 31.91 -20.05 7.49
C ARG A 696 33.26 -20.68 7.81
N LYS A 697 34.33 -19.88 7.75
CA LYS A 697 35.68 -20.35 8.05
C LYS A 697 35.83 -20.86 9.49
N TRP A 698 35.19 -20.22 10.46
CA TRP A 698 35.19 -20.72 11.84
C TRP A 698 34.47 -22.07 11.99
N ILE A 699 33.39 -22.30 11.24
CA ILE A 699 32.73 -23.62 11.17
C ILE A 699 33.68 -24.67 10.60
N GLU A 700 34.35 -24.35 9.48
CA GLU A 700 35.34 -25.23 8.82
C GLU A 700 36.55 -25.54 9.73
N ASP A 701 36.96 -24.57 10.56
CA ASP A 701 38.09 -24.69 11.50
C ASP A 701 37.72 -25.39 12.83
N ASN A 702 36.61 -26.15 12.84
CA ASN A 702 36.07 -26.94 13.96
C ASN A 702 35.47 -26.13 15.12
N LYS A 703 34.90 -24.95 14.87
CA LYS A 703 34.12 -24.15 15.84
C LYS A 703 34.85 -23.98 17.18
N ARG A 704 36.05 -23.40 17.17
CA ARG A 704 36.84 -23.22 18.41
C ARG A 704 36.17 -22.18 19.33
N PRO A 705 36.10 -22.42 20.66
CA PRO A 705 35.53 -21.47 21.61
C PRO A 705 36.32 -20.17 21.71
#